data_AF-I4I4C0-F1
#
_entry.id   AF-I4I4C0-F1
#
_cell.length_a   1.000
_cell.length_b   1.000
_cell.length_c   1.000
_cell.angle_alpha   90.00
_cell.angle_beta   90.00
_cell.angle_gamma   90.00
#
_symmetry.space_group_name_H-M   'P 1'
#
loop_
_entity.id
_entity.type
_entity.pdbx_description
1 polymer ?
#
loop_
_entity_poly.entity_id
_entity_poly.type
_entity_poly.pdbx_seq_one_letter_code
_entity_poly.pdbx_strand_id
1 'polypeptide(L)'
;MTAVGYGEPTFAAFYPNCHSVFGFYDDYSPENTDGLQYDVIAWYSHLEKDYFNQFIKSKSQLTTQELIKAIQEELKWAVAVESNEQIPQRMLCYARLKFASSTNTEREISVEVAVGNTGTEALSAYLGQKIDNNSQSIIEDQLEALTLSSSLEHRQLDLTAKFEEARHEKGFNAVSSGTIWTITLGSTNATTANAEDAQAQSEVTLPDNIAPKLNQLNLSQQKYDCTCDEIESMRRQLFSDWYKYMLSAYPPQGSTAQYPDIDEVKYYIEEKGIEPLKAKLNNLENYEKLLNKSLTQLQQAITQANITQCKLKVSDILDWEKLINQLERGTTEPIKRIKQLIPDLSSKIAGKNQEEIIDALNLIFTKRDFYQEDVFKAIAQVLLEKKPNLIDCNEEELVRCNRLLLEVSFPQLILKAPPPYTLKPIASSRYWQPTEPVILMAGEGVKPTIRHGQDGRLRDDGLLECEILQQEEDIFLNGFSSIVGKIDQIENNKKGEHIGFNTWEEQPWHPFLLEWEVEVFPLQNGCNYCIYNYQYDAEFITGNYTLKENEPELSLQYGKGAVLKAANVYSGRSILTPHAGIKLKEKIEVYLKKQILSDYYEAKKITKEQKNDDYLSNNIQAIKEWYETTNDASLNTPENKAKDPIYTAIRAYQNLLSLNCLSQALGGFNEALLMHKQTLQLPIVDPLGFNDYQPFTDEIKEMVQQSIRSAPEPLNDFNPIRSGVMKILRLRLVDTFGQVKDLDIRNIITPEQMTTPGSPYLISLPPRLVQPARINFRWLSAIEGEQEMNSHPATTPICGWILPNNLDNSLAIYDNQGKALGSINQLAKWEAAPGENTVIPFDKIDDHLQKVINYIIKQGAEFLSNFISALDSGLENIDPENSAQNQGGSSLLGMVRAGGINRLNPYLARDLID
;
A
#
# COMPACT_ATOMS: atom_id res chain seq x y z
N MET A 1 -12.19 -9.51 -30.11
CA MET A 1 -12.27 -8.67 -31.32
C MET A 1 -11.35 -7.49 -31.12
N THR A 2 -10.45 -7.22 -32.06
CA THR A 2 -9.54 -6.07 -32.08
C THR A 2 -9.77 -5.34 -33.41
N ALA A 3 -10.73 -4.42 -33.42
CA ALA A 3 -10.90 -3.46 -34.51
C ALA A 3 -10.60 -2.07 -33.93
N VAL A 4 -9.55 -1.43 -34.45
CA VAL A 4 -9.15 -0.06 -34.08
C VAL A 4 -9.59 0.84 -35.24
N GLY A 5 -10.67 1.60 -35.04
CA GLY A 5 -11.03 2.73 -35.91
C GLY A 5 -10.34 4.02 -35.46
N TYR A 6 -10.74 5.17 -36.03
CA TYR A 6 -10.32 6.53 -35.62
C TYR A 6 -10.89 6.94 -34.23
N GLY A 7 -10.98 6.00 -33.30
CA GLY A 7 -11.48 6.22 -31.95
C GLY A 7 -10.45 6.89 -31.06
N GLU A 8 -10.94 7.51 -29.99
CA GLU A 8 -10.12 8.12 -28.95
C GLU A 8 -9.20 7.04 -28.32
N PRO A 9 -7.85 7.25 -28.29
CA PRO A 9 -6.91 6.22 -27.85
C PRO A 9 -7.16 5.70 -26.43
N THR A 10 -7.70 6.50 -25.51
CA THR A 10 -8.02 6.03 -24.16
C THR A 10 -9.26 5.13 -24.12
N PHE A 11 -10.25 5.33 -24.99
CA PHE A 11 -11.38 4.40 -25.19
C PHE A 11 -10.88 3.03 -25.67
N ALA A 12 -9.95 3.01 -26.63
CA ALA A 12 -9.38 1.76 -27.15
C ALA A 12 -8.42 1.07 -26.15
N ALA A 13 -7.67 1.85 -25.37
CA ALA A 13 -6.68 1.35 -24.42
C ALA A 13 -7.26 0.95 -23.05
N PHE A 14 -8.40 1.52 -22.64
CA PHE A 14 -9.03 1.21 -21.35
C PHE A 14 -9.99 0.04 -21.49
N TYR A 15 -9.53 -1.16 -21.13
CA TYR A 15 -10.26 -2.41 -21.30
C TYR A 15 -11.73 -2.38 -20.82
N PRO A 16 -12.09 -1.77 -19.66
CA PRO A 16 -13.50 -1.67 -19.27
C PRO A 16 -14.40 -0.97 -20.29
N ASN A 17 -13.89 -0.02 -21.08
CA ASN A 17 -14.68 0.71 -22.08
C ASN A 17 -14.98 -0.11 -23.35
N CYS A 18 -14.21 -1.16 -23.63
CA CYS A 18 -14.35 -1.98 -24.84
C CYS A 18 -14.64 -3.47 -24.55
N HIS A 19 -14.51 -3.92 -23.29
CA HIS A 19 -14.80 -5.28 -22.87
C HIS A 19 -16.32 -5.53 -22.97
N SER A 20 -16.74 -6.25 -24.01
CA SER A 20 -18.13 -6.60 -24.37
C SER A 20 -18.98 -5.54 -25.11
N VAL A 21 -18.39 -4.43 -25.54
CA VAL A 21 -19.10 -3.40 -26.33
C VAL A 21 -18.94 -3.68 -27.83
N PHE A 22 -20.07 -3.83 -28.53
CA PHE A 22 -20.12 -3.86 -29.99
C PHE A 22 -20.60 -2.49 -30.48
N GLY A 23 -19.76 -1.79 -31.25
CA GLY A 23 -20.02 -0.42 -31.70
C GLY A 23 -20.10 -0.32 -33.22
N PHE A 24 -21.00 0.53 -33.71
CA PHE A 24 -21.12 0.94 -35.10
C PHE A 24 -21.00 2.46 -35.19
N TYR A 25 -20.38 2.95 -36.26
CA TYR A 25 -20.39 4.36 -36.61
C TYR A 25 -21.40 4.56 -37.73
N ASP A 26 -22.34 5.46 -37.49
CA ASP A 26 -23.27 5.95 -38.49
C ASP A 26 -22.83 7.39 -38.84
N ASP A 27 -22.52 7.64 -40.12
CA ASP A 27 -22.11 8.96 -40.61
C ASP A 27 -23.32 9.86 -40.93
N TYR A 28 -24.53 9.33 -40.78
CA TYR A 28 -25.77 10.09 -40.88
C TYR A 28 -25.93 11.04 -39.69
N SER A 29 -25.78 12.33 -39.94
CA SER A 29 -25.96 13.40 -38.94
C SER A 29 -27.22 14.23 -39.28
N PRO A 30 -28.41 13.82 -38.83
CA PRO A 30 -29.61 14.62 -39.05
C PRO A 30 -29.59 15.86 -38.14
N GLU A 31 -30.00 17.02 -38.66
CA GLU A 31 -30.14 18.25 -37.85
C GLU A 31 -31.18 18.12 -36.74
N ASN A 32 -32.11 17.16 -36.86
CA ASN A 32 -33.10 16.82 -35.85
C ASN A 32 -33.13 15.30 -35.66
N THR A 33 -32.89 14.85 -34.43
CA THR A 33 -32.93 13.43 -34.04
C THR A 33 -34.34 12.97 -33.69
N ASP A 34 -35.34 13.83 -33.68
CA ASP A 34 -36.73 13.47 -33.37
C ASP A 34 -37.25 12.35 -34.29
N GLY A 35 -37.63 11.24 -33.70
CA GLY A 35 -38.10 10.06 -34.42
C GLY A 35 -37.00 9.20 -35.05
N LEU A 36 -35.71 9.51 -34.81
CA LEU A 36 -34.61 8.63 -35.18
C LEU A 36 -34.69 7.34 -34.33
N GLN A 37 -34.52 6.20 -35.00
CA GLN A 37 -34.61 4.88 -34.37
C GLN A 37 -33.47 3.99 -34.87
N TYR A 38 -32.78 3.35 -33.95
CA TYR A 38 -31.84 2.26 -34.23
C TYR A 38 -32.37 0.95 -33.69
N ASP A 39 -32.47 -0.06 -34.56
CA ASP A 39 -32.81 -1.42 -34.20
C ASP A 39 -31.57 -2.32 -34.34
N VAL A 40 -31.15 -2.94 -33.25
CA VAL A 40 -30.08 -3.93 -33.23
C VAL A 40 -30.72 -5.30 -33.05
N ILE A 41 -30.57 -6.15 -34.07
CA ILE A 41 -31.11 -7.52 -34.07
C ILE A 41 -29.95 -8.48 -34.31
N ALA A 42 -29.80 -9.48 -33.44
CA ALA A 42 -28.70 -10.44 -33.50
C ALA A 42 -29.19 -11.88 -33.36
N TRP A 43 -28.57 -12.78 -34.11
CA TRP A 43 -28.83 -14.22 -34.08
C TRP A 43 -27.55 -14.99 -34.43
N TYR A 44 -27.52 -16.27 -34.08
CA TYR A 44 -26.49 -17.19 -34.54
C TYR A 44 -26.84 -17.70 -35.94
N SER A 45 -25.97 -17.44 -36.93
CA SER A 45 -26.16 -17.96 -38.29
C SER A 45 -26.15 -19.50 -38.35
N HIS A 46 -25.41 -20.11 -37.42
CA HIS A 46 -25.23 -21.55 -37.26
C HIS A 46 -25.95 -22.03 -36.00
N LEU A 47 -26.96 -22.89 -36.15
CA LEU A 47 -27.78 -23.39 -35.04
C LEU A 47 -26.95 -24.14 -33.98
N GLU A 48 -25.91 -24.84 -34.40
CA GLU A 48 -24.99 -25.56 -33.54
C GLU A 48 -24.12 -24.64 -32.67
N LYS A 49 -23.99 -23.36 -33.02
CA LYS A 49 -23.26 -22.35 -32.23
C LYS A 49 -24.18 -21.53 -31.32
N ASP A 50 -25.49 -21.66 -31.47
CA ASP A 50 -26.47 -21.00 -30.60
C ASP A 50 -26.39 -21.57 -29.19
N TYR A 51 -26.05 -20.72 -28.22
CA TYR A 51 -25.91 -21.11 -26.82
C TYR A 51 -27.21 -21.69 -26.24
N PHE A 52 -28.38 -21.13 -26.60
CA PHE A 52 -29.66 -21.62 -26.12
C PHE A 52 -29.99 -23.00 -26.70
N ASN A 53 -29.66 -23.22 -27.99
CA ASN A 53 -29.80 -24.54 -28.61
C ASN A 53 -28.90 -25.59 -27.95
N GLN A 54 -27.66 -25.24 -27.64
CA GLN A 54 -26.73 -26.11 -26.90
C GLN A 54 -27.23 -26.40 -25.49
N PHE A 55 -27.76 -25.39 -24.78
CA PHE A 55 -28.33 -25.53 -23.45
C PHE A 55 -29.49 -26.54 -23.46
N ILE A 56 -30.47 -26.38 -24.36
CA ILE A 56 -31.61 -27.30 -24.50
C ILE A 56 -31.12 -28.72 -24.83
N LYS A 57 -30.18 -28.87 -25.77
CA LYS A 57 -29.61 -30.18 -26.13
C LYS A 57 -28.92 -30.86 -24.95
N SER A 58 -28.20 -30.10 -24.11
CA SER A 58 -27.53 -30.64 -22.92
C SER A 58 -28.51 -31.17 -21.88
N LYS A 59 -29.76 -30.70 -21.91
CA LYS A 59 -30.85 -31.05 -20.99
C LYS A 59 -31.97 -31.83 -21.67
N SER A 60 -31.69 -32.51 -22.78
CA SER A 60 -32.70 -33.19 -23.63
C SER A 60 -33.50 -34.30 -22.92
N GLN A 61 -33.09 -34.70 -21.72
CA GLN A 61 -33.74 -35.72 -20.88
C GLN A 61 -34.81 -35.13 -19.95
N LEU A 62 -34.88 -33.81 -19.79
CA LEU A 62 -35.84 -33.13 -18.92
C LEU A 62 -37.21 -33.00 -19.60
N THR A 63 -38.27 -33.04 -18.79
CA THR A 63 -39.61 -32.65 -19.23
C THR A 63 -39.69 -31.15 -19.52
N THR A 64 -40.70 -30.71 -20.29
CA THR A 64 -40.92 -29.28 -20.60
C THR A 64 -40.96 -28.40 -19.34
N GLN A 65 -41.62 -28.86 -18.27
CA GLN A 65 -41.72 -28.11 -17.02
C GLN A 65 -40.38 -28.02 -16.28
N GLU A 66 -39.61 -29.10 -16.25
CA GLU A 66 -38.27 -29.12 -15.65
C GLU A 66 -37.28 -28.26 -16.45
N LEU A 67 -37.41 -28.23 -17.77
CA LEU A 67 -36.58 -27.40 -18.64
C LEU A 67 -36.89 -25.90 -18.47
N ILE A 68 -38.17 -25.51 -18.32
CA ILE A 68 -38.55 -24.12 -17.99
C ILE A 68 -37.95 -23.70 -16.64
N LYS A 69 -38.02 -24.58 -15.64
CA LYS A 69 -37.41 -24.31 -14.33
C LYS A 69 -35.88 -24.18 -14.43
N ALA A 70 -35.22 -25.03 -15.22
CA ALA A 70 -33.78 -24.92 -15.47
C ALA A 70 -33.42 -23.62 -16.20
N ILE A 71 -34.25 -23.13 -17.13
CA ILE A 71 -34.07 -21.82 -17.78
C ILE A 71 -34.17 -20.68 -16.74
N GLN A 72 -35.14 -20.74 -15.83
CA GLN A 72 -35.28 -19.74 -14.76
C GLN A 72 -34.14 -19.78 -13.74
N GLU A 73 -33.66 -20.97 -13.38
CA GLU A 73 -32.62 -21.12 -12.35
C GLU A 73 -31.21 -20.88 -12.89
N GLU A 74 -30.88 -21.41 -14.06
CA GLU A 74 -29.54 -21.37 -14.67
C GLU A 74 -29.34 -20.17 -15.61
N LEU A 75 -30.33 -19.83 -16.45
CA LEU A 75 -30.23 -18.69 -17.38
C LEU A 75 -30.83 -17.39 -16.83
N LYS A 76 -31.64 -17.49 -15.76
CA LYS A 76 -32.40 -16.37 -15.19
C LYS A 76 -33.35 -15.72 -16.20
N TRP A 77 -34.00 -16.50 -17.06
CA TRP A 77 -34.97 -16.00 -18.04
C TRP A 77 -36.40 -16.43 -17.67
N ALA A 78 -37.36 -15.53 -17.86
CA ALA A 78 -38.79 -15.79 -17.76
C ALA A 78 -39.34 -15.99 -19.17
N VAL A 79 -39.77 -17.21 -19.49
CA VAL A 79 -40.36 -17.55 -20.79
C VAL A 79 -41.83 -17.89 -20.59
N ALA A 80 -42.72 -17.22 -21.32
CA ALA A 80 -44.16 -17.45 -21.25
C ALA A 80 -44.57 -18.66 -22.12
N VAL A 81 -44.16 -19.88 -21.74
CA VAL A 81 -44.57 -21.13 -22.42
C VAL A 81 -45.77 -21.73 -21.69
N GLU A 82 -46.89 -21.94 -22.37
CA GLU A 82 -47.99 -22.74 -21.83
C GLU A 82 -47.65 -24.25 -21.89
N SER A 83 -48.13 -25.06 -20.94
CA SER A 83 -47.70 -26.45 -20.68
C SER A 83 -47.73 -27.43 -21.87
N ASN A 84 -48.32 -27.06 -23.02
CA ASN A 84 -48.45 -27.88 -24.24
C ASN A 84 -47.74 -27.31 -25.49
N GLU A 85 -47.02 -26.19 -25.39
CA GLU A 85 -46.34 -25.58 -26.53
C GLU A 85 -44.90 -26.10 -26.73
N GLN A 86 -44.42 -26.06 -27.99
CA GLN A 86 -43.04 -26.42 -28.32
C GLN A 86 -42.07 -25.36 -27.80
N ILE A 87 -41.01 -25.81 -27.12
CA ILE A 87 -39.94 -24.92 -26.66
C ILE A 87 -39.17 -24.38 -27.86
N PRO A 88 -38.90 -23.06 -27.94
CA PRO A 88 -38.14 -22.48 -29.03
C PRO A 88 -36.76 -23.13 -29.16
N GLN A 89 -36.31 -23.37 -30.39
CA GLN A 89 -35.01 -24.02 -30.65
C GLN A 89 -33.87 -23.04 -30.89
N ARG A 90 -34.16 -21.74 -30.98
CA ARG A 90 -33.23 -20.67 -31.33
C ARG A 90 -33.44 -19.46 -30.44
N MET A 91 -32.36 -18.73 -30.19
CA MET A 91 -32.40 -17.43 -29.55
C MET A 91 -32.27 -16.32 -30.59
N LEU A 92 -33.05 -15.25 -30.41
CA LEU A 92 -32.90 -13.99 -31.11
C LEU A 92 -32.80 -12.89 -30.05
N CYS A 93 -31.80 -12.02 -30.20
CA CYS A 93 -31.60 -10.87 -29.34
C CYS A 93 -32.02 -9.61 -30.09
N TYR A 94 -32.68 -8.69 -29.41
CA TYR A 94 -33.09 -7.41 -29.96
C TYR A 94 -32.81 -6.29 -28.97
N ALA A 95 -32.54 -5.10 -29.49
CA ALA A 95 -32.55 -3.85 -28.76
C ALA A 95 -33.00 -2.73 -29.69
N ARG A 96 -33.75 -1.77 -29.17
CA ARG A 96 -34.23 -0.59 -29.87
C ARG A 96 -33.86 0.66 -29.10
N LEU A 97 -33.30 1.63 -29.81
CA LEU A 97 -33.04 2.98 -29.31
C LEU A 97 -33.86 3.97 -30.12
N LYS A 98 -34.69 4.78 -29.45
CA LYS A 98 -35.40 5.92 -30.02
C LYS A 98 -34.86 7.24 -29.49
N PHE A 99 -34.91 8.27 -30.31
CA PHE A 99 -34.58 9.64 -29.91
C PHE A 99 -35.87 10.46 -29.84
N ALA A 100 -36.17 11.01 -28.67
CA ALA A 100 -37.31 11.91 -28.49
C ALA A 100 -36.94 13.34 -28.94
N SER A 101 -37.96 14.16 -29.21
CA SER A 101 -37.82 15.59 -29.44
C SER A 101 -37.04 16.25 -28.29
N SER A 102 -35.90 16.87 -28.59
CA SER A 102 -35.08 17.57 -27.60
C SER A 102 -35.88 18.69 -26.91
N THR A 103 -36.18 18.53 -25.63
CA THR A 103 -36.53 19.67 -24.77
C THR A 103 -35.23 20.44 -24.53
N ASN A 104 -34.94 21.43 -25.38
CA ASN A 104 -33.73 22.28 -25.38
C ASN A 104 -33.61 23.18 -24.12
N THR A 105 -33.73 22.61 -22.93
CA THR A 105 -33.20 23.20 -21.71
C THR A 105 -31.91 22.45 -21.41
N GLU A 106 -30.77 23.04 -21.77
CA GLU A 106 -29.48 22.67 -21.19
C GLU A 106 -29.66 22.72 -19.67
N ARG A 107 -29.90 21.56 -19.06
CA ARG A 107 -30.06 21.47 -17.62
C ARG A 107 -28.67 21.72 -17.06
N GLU A 108 -28.48 22.86 -16.41
CA GLU A 108 -27.20 23.23 -15.81
C GLU A 108 -26.90 22.23 -14.68
N ILE A 109 -26.22 21.14 -15.02
CA ILE A 109 -25.96 20.08 -14.05
C ILE A 109 -24.95 20.60 -13.03
N SER A 110 -25.43 20.85 -11.82
CA SER A 110 -24.63 21.38 -10.71
C SER A 110 -23.61 20.33 -10.26
N VAL A 111 -22.35 20.76 -10.16
CA VAL A 111 -21.25 19.96 -9.63
C VAL A 111 -20.48 20.86 -8.66
N GLU A 112 -20.35 20.40 -7.42
CA GLU A 112 -19.52 21.03 -6.41
C GLU A 112 -18.17 20.33 -6.33
N VAL A 113 -17.13 21.10 -6.01
CA VAL A 113 -15.74 20.63 -6.04
C VAL A 113 -15.12 20.77 -4.65
N ALA A 114 -14.53 19.69 -4.16
CA ALA A 114 -13.73 19.66 -2.95
C ALA A 114 -12.32 19.14 -3.23
N VAL A 115 -11.33 19.62 -2.48
CA VAL A 115 -9.92 19.23 -2.62
C VAL A 115 -9.38 18.80 -1.27
N GLY A 116 -8.65 17.68 -1.21
CA GLY A 116 -7.98 17.18 -0.01
C GLY A 116 -6.66 16.47 -0.36
N ASN A 117 -5.87 16.04 0.63
CA ASN A 117 -4.69 15.19 0.36
C ASN A 117 -5.08 13.74 0.03
N THR A 118 -6.27 13.32 0.47
CA THR A 118 -6.88 12.04 0.09
C THR A 118 -8.34 12.21 -0.35
N GLY A 119 -8.88 11.19 -1.05
CA GLY A 119 -10.29 11.21 -1.47
C GLY A 119 -11.29 11.17 -0.31
N THR A 120 -10.94 10.52 0.81
CA THR A 120 -11.81 10.53 2.01
C THR A 120 -11.75 11.88 2.70
N GLU A 121 -10.59 12.53 2.76
CA GLU A 121 -10.44 13.86 3.36
C GLU A 121 -11.23 14.92 2.57
N ALA A 122 -11.15 14.89 1.23
CA ALA A 122 -11.95 15.77 0.38
C ALA A 122 -13.47 15.54 0.57
N LEU A 123 -13.88 14.28 0.74
CA LEU A 123 -15.27 13.92 1.03
C LEU A 123 -15.72 14.33 2.43
N SER A 124 -14.84 14.21 3.43
CA SER A 124 -15.08 14.65 4.79
C SER A 124 -15.27 16.17 4.84
N ALA A 125 -14.46 16.94 4.11
CA ALA A 125 -14.63 18.40 3.99
C ALA A 125 -15.95 18.78 3.30
N TYR A 126 -16.28 18.11 2.19
CA TYR A 126 -17.57 18.29 1.52
C TYR A 126 -18.75 18.00 2.46
N LEU A 127 -18.73 16.87 3.17
CA LEU A 127 -19.79 16.49 4.10
C LEU A 127 -19.85 17.41 5.32
N GLY A 128 -18.70 17.86 5.84
CA GLY A 128 -18.63 18.83 6.94
C GLY A 128 -19.37 20.11 6.60
N GLN A 129 -19.10 20.68 5.42
CA GLN A 129 -19.83 21.85 4.94
C GLN A 129 -21.34 21.60 4.74
N LYS A 130 -21.72 20.43 4.21
CA LYS A 130 -23.14 20.07 3.97
C LYS A 130 -23.93 19.78 5.23
N ILE A 131 -23.30 19.22 6.26
CA ILE A 131 -23.95 18.86 7.52
C ILE A 131 -24.07 20.09 8.43
N ASP A 132 -22.96 20.77 8.71
CA ASP A 132 -22.91 22.01 9.47
C ASP A 132 -21.61 22.79 9.18
N ASN A 133 -21.74 23.84 8.37
CA ASN A 133 -20.63 24.70 7.97
C ASN A 133 -19.90 25.37 9.14
N ASN A 134 -20.56 25.60 10.29
CA ASN A 134 -19.91 26.24 11.45
C ASN A 134 -19.02 25.27 12.22
N SER A 135 -19.25 23.97 12.09
CA SER A 135 -18.55 22.90 12.81
C SER A 135 -17.79 21.96 11.86
N GLN A 136 -17.44 22.45 10.67
CA GLN A 136 -16.84 21.68 9.59
C GLN A 136 -15.59 20.90 10.06
N SER A 137 -14.65 21.57 10.73
CA SER A 137 -13.41 20.96 11.27
C SER A 137 -13.68 19.75 12.19
N ILE A 138 -14.63 19.89 13.12
CA ILE A 138 -14.99 18.80 14.05
C ILE A 138 -15.58 17.60 13.30
N ILE A 139 -16.43 17.87 12.30
CA ILE A 139 -17.06 16.83 11.49
C ILE A 139 -16.03 16.14 10.60
N GLU A 140 -15.08 16.90 10.01
CA GLU A 140 -13.97 16.36 9.25
C GLU A 140 -13.15 15.35 10.06
N ASP A 141 -12.73 15.75 11.27
CA ASP A 141 -11.94 14.91 12.16
C ASP A 141 -12.70 13.64 12.57
N GLN A 142 -14.00 13.76 12.89
CA GLN A 142 -14.84 12.60 13.22
C GLN A 142 -14.95 11.62 12.06
N LEU A 143 -15.20 12.10 10.83
CA LEU A 143 -15.33 11.25 9.65
C LEU A 143 -14.00 10.60 9.28
N GLU A 144 -12.87 11.32 9.36
CA GLU A 144 -11.56 10.73 9.13
C GLU A 144 -11.20 9.70 10.22
N ALA A 145 -11.54 9.96 11.49
CA ALA A 145 -11.31 9.02 12.57
C ALA A 145 -12.05 7.68 12.33
N LEU A 146 -13.26 7.72 11.77
CA LEU A 146 -13.99 6.49 11.39
C LEU A 146 -13.23 5.68 10.34
N THR A 147 -12.61 6.35 9.36
CA THR A 147 -11.82 5.65 8.34
C THR A 147 -10.53 5.04 8.88
N LEU A 148 -9.99 5.61 9.97
CA LEU A 148 -8.76 5.21 10.65
C LEU A 148 -8.99 4.27 11.85
N SER A 149 -10.25 3.99 12.20
CA SER A 149 -10.64 3.25 13.42
C SER A 149 -9.89 1.93 13.60
N SER A 150 -9.73 1.11 12.56
CA SER A 150 -9.01 -0.17 12.64
C SER A 150 -7.53 -0.03 13.04
N SER A 151 -6.90 1.12 12.78
CA SER A 151 -5.51 1.38 13.17
C SER A 151 -5.38 1.91 14.60
N LEU A 152 -6.49 2.39 15.17
CA LEU A 152 -6.54 3.06 16.49
C LEU A 152 -7.21 2.19 17.57
N GLU A 153 -8.01 1.18 17.20
CA GLU A 153 -8.80 0.33 18.12
C GLU A 153 -7.98 -0.40 19.21
N HIS A 154 -6.69 -0.63 18.99
CA HIS A 154 -5.82 -1.32 19.95
C HIS A 154 -5.12 -0.41 20.96
N ARG A 155 -5.32 0.91 20.88
CA ARG A 155 -4.59 1.90 21.69
C ARG A 155 -5.50 2.56 22.74
N GLN A 156 -4.95 2.83 23.92
CA GLN A 156 -5.70 3.39 25.05
C GLN A 156 -5.27 4.81 25.43
N LEU A 157 -4.06 5.25 25.05
CA LEU A 157 -3.52 6.58 25.34
C LEU A 157 -3.14 7.34 24.05
N ASP A 158 -3.07 8.67 24.13
CA ASP A 158 -2.67 9.61 23.06
C ASP A 158 -3.39 9.45 21.72
N LEU A 159 -4.68 9.14 21.78
CA LEU A 159 -5.52 8.95 20.59
C LEU A 159 -5.48 10.15 19.63
N THR A 160 -5.41 11.38 20.14
CA THR A 160 -5.33 12.59 19.30
C THR A 160 -4.02 12.67 18.54
N ALA A 161 -2.87 12.52 19.21
CA ALA A 161 -1.57 12.57 18.54
C ALA A 161 -1.42 11.42 17.53
N LYS A 162 -1.89 10.21 17.87
CA LYS A 162 -1.87 9.05 16.97
C LYS A 162 -2.84 9.17 15.81
N PHE A 163 -3.98 9.84 16.00
CA PHE A 163 -4.88 10.19 14.92
C PHE A 163 -4.22 11.16 13.93
N GLU A 164 -3.57 12.21 14.43
CA GLU A 164 -2.82 13.16 13.59
C GLU A 164 -1.67 12.49 12.85
N GLU A 165 -0.89 11.62 13.51
CA GLU A 165 0.18 10.83 12.87
C GLU A 165 -0.38 9.95 11.74
N ALA A 166 -1.48 9.23 11.99
CA ALA A 166 -2.10 8.36 11.00
C ALA A 166 -2.72 9.15 9.83
N ARG A 167 -3.26 10.34 10.10
CA ARG A 167 -3.72 11.28 9.07
C ARG A 167 -2.55 11.79 8.23
N HIS A 168 -1.46 12.19 8.86
CA HIS A 168 -0.23 12.61 8.20
C HIS A 168 0.34 11.49 7.32
N GLU A 169 0.42 10.25 7.83
CA GLU A 169 0.92 9.09 7.09
C GLU A 169 0.12 8.81 5.80
N LYS A 170 -1.21 8.98 5.83
CA LYS A 170 -2.07 8.87 4.64
C LYS A 170 -1.72 9.88 3.53
N GLY A 171 -1.06 10.98 3.88
CA GLY A 171 -0.54 11.96 2.93
C GLY A 171 0.69 11.47 2.15
N PHE A 172 1.11 10.23 2.35
CA PHE A 172 2.26 9.62 1.67
C PHE A 172 1.94 8.24 1.12
N ASN A 173 2.58 7.94 -0.01
CA ASN A 173 2.65 6.61 -0.59
C ASN A 173 3.99 5.97 -0.24
N ALA A 174 3.94 4.71 0.18
CA ALA A 174 5.14 3.93 0.45
C ALA A 174 5.71 3.34 -0.85
N VAL A 175 6.97 3.65 -1.14
CA VAL A 175 7.71 3.16 -2.30
C VAL A 175 8.71 2.10 -1.82
N SER A 176 8.75 0.95 -2.50
CA SER A 176 9.66 -0.15 -2.15
C SER A 176 11.13 0.30 -2.22
N SER A 177 11.97 -0.22 -1.30
CA SER A 177 13.41 0.02 -1.27
C SER A 177 14.23 -1.26 -1.44
N GLY A 178 13.64 -2.32 -2.00
CA GLY A 178 14.31 -3.61 -2.15
C GLY A 178 14.20 -4.50 -0.91
N THR A 179 15.21 -5.35 -0.69
CA THR A 179 15.13 -6.50 0.22
C THR A 179 16.18 -6.41 1.32
N ILE A 180 15.81 -6.85 2.52
CA ILE A 180 16.77 -7.15 3.58
C ILE A 180 16.55 -8.59 4.04
N TRP A 181 17.64 -9.30 4.30
CA TRP A 181 17.62 -10.66 4.78
C TRP A 181 17.65 -10.66 6.30
N THR A 182 16.78 -11.47 6.91
CA THR A 182 16.73 -11.70 8.34
C THR A 182 16.71 -13.20 8.65
N ILE A 183 17.11 -13.56 9.87
CA ILE A 183 17.07 -14.94 10.35
C ILE A 183 16.01 -15.02 11.43
N THR A 184 15.01 -15.86 11.22
CA THR A 184 13.97 -16.15 12.19
C THR A 184 14.11 -17.58 12.68
N LEU A 185 13.81 -17.83 13.95
CA LEU A 185 13.60 -19.19 14.44
C LEU A 185 12.31 -19.74 13.81
N GLY A 186 12.34 -21.00 13.34
CA GLY A 186 11.15 -21.64 12.79
C GLY A 186 10.03 -21.68 13.83
N SER A 187 8.86 -21.12 13.53
CA SER A 187 7.71 -21.14 14.44
C SER A 187 7.29 -22.58 14.74
N THR A 188 7.20 -22.95 16.01
CA THR A 188 6.32 -24.04 16.42
C THR A 188 4.89 -23.61 16.06
N ASN A 189 4.12 -24.47 15.39
CA ASN A 189 2.70 -24.23 15.10
C ASN A 189 1.87 -24.25 16.41
N ALA A 190 2.09 -23.30 17.31
CA ALA A 190 1.24 -23.03 18.45
C ALA A 190 0.21 -21.99 18.01
N THR A 191 -1.05 -22.38 17.94
CA THR A 191 -2.21 -21.58 17.54
C THR A 191 -2.59 -20.46 18.51
N THR A 192 -1.71 -20.12 19.45
CA THR A 192 -1.91 -19.04 20.42
C THR A 192 -0.62 -18.24 20.51
N ALA A 193 -0.61 -17.05 19.91
CA ALA A 193 0.46 -16.08 20.10
C ALA A 193 0.41 -15.62 21.57
N ASN A 194 1.43 -15.97 22.35
CA ASN A 194 1.61 -15.47 23.71
C ASN A 194 2.62 -14.31 23.67
N ALA A 195 2.34 -13.22 24.39
CA ALA A 195 3.20 -12.02 24.38
C ALA A 195 4.59 -12.29 24.98
N GLU A 196 4.69 -13.24 25.91
CA GLU A 196 5.96 -13.67 26.51
C GLU A 196 6.87 -14.40 25.49
N ASP A 197 6.29 -15.16 24.55
CA ASP A 197 7.05 -15.83 23.49
C ASP A 197 7.58 -14.83 22.45
N ALA A 198 6.90 -13.71 22.25
CA ALA A 198 7.35 -12.62 21.37
C ALA A 198 8.53 -11.86 21.97
N GLN A 199 8.54 -11.62 23.29
CA GLN A 199 9.68 -11.02 23.99
C GLN A 199 10.91 -11.94 24.03
N ALA A 200 10.71 -13.26 24.20
CA ALA A 200 11.79 -14.24 24.11
C ALA A 200 12.35 -14.43 22.68
N GLN A 201 11.53 -14.16 21.64
CA GLN A 201 11.99 -14.11 20.25
C GLN A 201 12.82 -12.85 19.92
N SER A 202 12.76 -11.81 20.75
CA SER A 202 13.54 -10.56 20.58
C SER A 202 15.03 -10.73 20.89
N GLU A 203 15.39 -11.71 21.73
CA GLU A 203 16.77 -11.99 22.14
C GLU A 203 17.36 -13.22 21.43
N VAL A 204 17.14 -13.34 20.11
CA VAL A 204 17.87 -14.36 19.34
C VAL A 204 19.30 -13.90 19.16
N THR A 205 20.17 -14.28 20.10
CA THR A 205 21.60 -14.16 19.95
C THR A 205 22.06 -15.10 18.85
N LEU A 206 22.27 -14.56 17.65
CA LEU A 206 22.76 -15.36 16.52
C LEU A 206 24.19 -15.85 16.82
N PRO A 207 24.55 -17.07 16.41
CA PRO A 207 25.91 -17.57 16.56
C PRO A 207 26.95 -16.66 15.87
N ASP A 208 28.14 -16.55 16.45
CA ASP A 208 29.26 -15.69 16.02
C ASP A 208 29.64 -15.89 14.54
N ASN A 209 29.40 -17.07 13.97
CA ASN A 209 29.72 -17.38 12.57
C ASN A 209 28.63 -16.94 11.57
N ILE A 210 27.39 -16.72 12.02
CA ILE A 210 26.23 -16.41 11.18
C ILE A 210 26.03 -14.89 11.08
N ALA A 211 26.11 -14.17 12.21
CA ALA A 211 25.77 -12.75 12.23
C ALA A 211 26.64 -11.88 11.29
N PRO A 212 27.98 -12.06 11.21
CA PRO A 212 28.80 -11.31 10.26
C PRO A 212 28.48 -11.66 8.80
N LYS A 213 28.14 -12.92 8.51
CA LYS A 213 27.77 -13.38 7.16
C LYS A 213 26.40 -12.83 6.74
N LEU A 214 25.45 -12.73 7.67
CA LEU A 214 24.16 -12.09 7.44
C LEU A 214 24.35 -10.60 7.12
N ASN A 215 25.20 -9.90 7.87
CA ASN A 215 25.54 -8.52 7.58
C ASN A 215 26.18 -8.37 6.19
N GLN A 216 27.16 -9.23 5.85
CA GLN A 216 27.79 -9.21 4.53
C GLN A 216 26.78 -9.47 3.40
N LEU A 217 25.82 -10.37 3.60
CA LEU A 217 24.72 -10.62 2.67
C LEU A 217 23.88 -9.34 2.49
N ASN A 218 23.47 -8.70 3.58
CA ASN A 218 22.67 -7.47 3.55
C ASN A 218 23.40 -6.29 2.91
N LEU A 219 24.71 -6.13 3.16
CA LEU A 219 25.53 -5.13 2.47
C LEU A 219 25.63 -5.39 0.97
N SER A 220 25.72 -6.66 0.57
CA SER A 220 25.76 -7.05 -0.85
C SER A 220 24.40 -6.82 -1.52
N GLN A 221 23.30 -7.20 -0.85
CA GLN A 221 21.93 -6.96 -1.30
C GLN A 221 21.66 -5.46 -1.46
N GLN A 222 22.08 -4.66 -0.48
CA GLN A 222 21.93 -3.21 -0.55
C GLN A 222 22.69 -2.57 -1.71
N LYS A 223 23.92 -3.03 -2.01
CA LYS A 223 24.68 -2.52 -3.17
C LYS A 223 24.01 -2.89 -4.48
N TYR A 224 23.48 -4.10 -4.57
CA TYR A 224 22.71 -4.56 -5.72
C TYR A 224 21.44 -3.71 -5.92
N ASP A 225 20.60 -3.57 -4.88
CA ASP A 225 19.35 -2.80 -4.93
C ASP A 225 19.61 -1.32 -5.27
N CYS A 226 20.63 -0.70 -4.66
CA CYS A 226 21.02 0.69 -4.95
C CYS A 226 21.48 0.86 -6.41
N THR A 227 22.21 -0.12 -6.94
CA THR A 227 22.67 -0.10 -8.33
C THR A 227 21.49 -0.24 -9.30
N CYS A 228 20.49 -1.07 -8.98
CA CYS A 228 19.24 -1.14 -9.75
C CYS A 228 18.51 0.20 -9.78
N ASP A 229 18.36 0.87 -8.63
CA ASP A 229 17.70 2.17 -8.53
C ASP A 229 18.44 3.24 -9.36
N GLU A 230 19.77 3.26 -9.30
CA GLU A 230 20.62 4.17 -10.08
C GLU A 230 20.53 3.89 -11.59
N ILE A 231 20.53 2.62 -12.01
CA ILE A 231 20.34 2.24 -13.42
C ILE A 231 18.98 2.74 -13.92
N GLU A 232 17.92 2.57 -13.14
CA GLU A 232 16.59 3.01 -13.53
C GLU A 232 16.50 4.54 -13.64
N SER A 233 17.17 5.27 -12.75
CA SER A 233 17.32 6.73 -12.87
C SER A 233 18.08 7.12 -14.15
N MET A 234 19.21 6.47 -14.44
CA MET A 234 20.00 6.72 -15.65
C MET A 234 19.23 6.41 -16.94
N ARG A 235 18.39 5.37 -16.95
CA ARG A 235 17.51 5.05 -18.09
C ARG A 235 16.47 6.13 -18.35
N ARG A 236 15.86 6.68 -17.31
CA ARG A 236 14.92 7.81 -17.44
C ARG A 236 15.61 9.08 -17.94
N GLN A 237 16.82 9.34 -17.45
CA GLN A 237 17.64 10.45 -17.96
C GLN A 237 17.96 10.26 -19.44
N LEU A 238 18.39 9.05 -19.83
CA LEU A 238 18.69 8.72 -21.23
C LEU A 238 17.47 8.91 -22.14
N PHE A 239 16.27 8.52 -21.68
CA PHE A 239 15.04 8.80 -22.40
C PHE A 239 14.76 10.30 -22.55
N SER A 240 15.00 11.07 -21.49
CA SER A 240 14.81 12.53 -21.50
C SER A 240 15.77 13.22 -22.47
N ASP A 241 17.01 12.73 -22.56
CA ASP A 241 18.00 13.26 -23.50
C ASP A 241 17.73 12.82 -24.94
N TRP A 242 17.24 11.59 -25.15
CA TRP A 242 16.70 11.15 -26.44
C TRP A 242 15.53 12.02 -26.91
N TYR A 243 14.63 12.41 -26.00
CA TYR A 243 13.53 13.31 -26.34
C TYR A 243 14.04 14.68 -26.81
N LYS A 244 15.04 15.24 -26.14
CA LYS A 244 15.69 16.50 -26.57
C LYS A 244 16.42 16.34 -27.91
N TYR A 245 17.03 15.18 -28.17
CA TYR A 245 17.59 14.85 -29.48
C TYR A 245 16.51 14.90 -30.57
N MET A 246 15.34 14.28 -30.34
CA MET A 246 14.22 14.32 -31.29
C MET A 246 13.71 15.75 -31.55
N LEU A 247 13.66 16.60 -30.52
CA LEU A 247 13.33 18.02 -30.69
C LEU A 247 14.39 18.80 -31.48
N SER A 248 15.67 18.41 -31.36
CA SER A 248 16.77 19.04 -32.09
C SER A 248 16.82 18.59 -33.55
N ALA A 249 16.47 17.32 -33.82
CA ALA A 249 16.37 16.76 -35.16
C ALA A 249 15.14 17.29 -35.93
N TYR A 250 14.02 17.49 -35.22
CA TYR A 250 12.76 17.96 -35.80
C TYR A 250 12.22 19.17 -35.03
N PRO A 251 12.91 20.32 -35.08
CA PRO A 251 12.52 21.48 -34.29
C PRO A 251 11.19 22.07 -34.76
N PRO A 252 10.41 22.68 -33.85
CA PRO A 252 9.21 23.42 -34.20
C PRO A 252 9.51 24.47 -35.28
N GLN A 253 8.54 24.71 -36.17
CA GLN A 253 8.69 25.67 -37.26
C GLN A 253 9.10 27.06 -36.72
N GLY A 254 10.22 27.59 -37.21
CA GLY A 254 10.74 28.90 -36.83
C GLY A 254 11.69 28.93 -35.64
N SER A 255 11.96 27.78 -34.99
CA SER A 255 12.83 27.70 -33.80
C SER A 255 14.16 26.98 -34.03
N THR A 256 14.52 26.66 -35.28
CA THR A 256 15.71 25.85 -35.61
C THR A 256 17.01 26.37 -34.99
N ALA A 257 17.19 27.70 -34.90
CA ALA A 257 18.39 28.31 -34.33
C ALA A 257 18.47 28.25 -32.78
N GLN A 258 17.43 27.77 -32.11
CA GLN A 258 17.36 27.66 -30.65
C GLN A 258 17.74 26.27 -30.13
N TYR A 259 17.95 25.30 -31.02
CA TYR A 259 18.31 23.93 -30.67
C TYR A 259 19.79 23.64 -31.00
N PRO A 260 20.46 22.81 -30.20
CA PRO A 260 21.83 22.40 -30.44
C PRO A 260 21.95 21.53 -31.71
N ASP A 261 23.18 21.40 -32.21
CA ASP A 261 23.47 20.53 -33.35
C ASP A 261 23.21 19.05 -33.02
N ILE A 262 22.62 18.31 -33.96
CA ILE A 262 22.20 16.92 -33.73
C ILE A 262 23.37 15.98 -33.46
N ASP A 263 24.54 16.23 -34.06
CA ASP A 263 25.72 15.38 -33.89
C ASP A 263 26.38 15.63 -32.53
N GLU A 264 26.35 16.87 -32.05
CA GLU A 264 26.80 17.22 -30.70
C GLU A 264 25.91 16.57 -29.64
N VAL A 265 24.59 16.60 -29.82
CA VAL A 265 23.65 15.94 -28.89
C VAL A 265 23.82 14.44 -28.91
N LYS A 266 23.94 13.83 -30.09
CA LYS A 266 24.21 12.39 -30.24
C LYS A 266 25.50 12.00 -29.51
N TYR A 267 26.60 12.71 -29.77
CA TYR A 267 27.89 12.46 -29.12
C TYR A 267 27.79 12.59 -27.60
N TYR A 268 27.08 13.60 -27.11
CA TYR A 268 26.83 13.75 -25.67
C TYR A 268 26.07 12.55 -25.09
N ILE A 269 25.02 12.08 -25.77
CA ILE A 269 24.23 10.94 -25.31
C ILE A 269 25.07 9.65 -25.30
N GLU A 270 25.89 9.42 -26.31
CA GLU A 270 26.79 8.26 -26.38
C GLU A 270 27.80 8.29 -25.21
N GLU A 271 28.51 9.41 -25.02
CA GLU A 271 29.59 9.53 -24.03
C GLU A 271 29.12 9.70 -22.58
N LYS A 272 28.01 10.42 -22.36
CA LYS A 272 27.52 10.80 -21.01
C LYS A 272 26.29 10.03 -20.57
N GLY A 273 25.54 9.45 -21.49
CA GLY A 273 24.38 8.61 -21.22
C GLY A 273 24.71 7.12 -21.31
N ILE A 274 25.04 6.66 -22.51
CA ILE A 274 25.14 5.23 -22.84
C ILE A 274 26.35 4.57 -22.18
N GLU A 275 27.56 5.10 -22.35
CA GLU A 275 28.78 4.46 -21.83
C GLU A 275 28.79 4.32 -20.29
N PRO A 276 28.40 5.34 -19.51
CA PRO A 276 28.24 5.19 -18.07
C PRO A 276 27.18 4.15 -17.68
N LEU A 277 26.07 4.07 -18.42
CA LEU A 277 25.01 3.10 -18.17
C LEU A 277 25.50 1.66 -18.42
N LYS A 278 26.24 1.41 -19.51
CA LYS A 278 26.90 0.12 -19.78
C LYS A 278 27.84 -0.27 -18.65
N ALA A 279 28.68 0.67 -18.19
CA ALA A 279 29.58 0.42 -17.06
C ALA A 279 28.81 0.05 -15.78
N LYS A 280 27.66 0.69 -15.54
CA LYS A 280 26.80 0.40 -14.39
C LYS A 280 26.10 -0.96 -14.48
N LEU A 281 25.64 -1.35 -15.67
CA LEU A 281 25.07 -2.68 -15.93
C LEU A 281 26.12 -3.79 -15.69
N ASN A 282 27.36 -3.59 -16.12
CA ASN A 282 28.46 -4.52 -15.82
C ASN A 282 28.74 -4.63 -14.31
N ASN A 283 28.65 -3.51 -13.58
CA ASN A 283 28.77 -3.52 -12.12
C ASN A 283 27.61 -4.29 -11.46
N LEU A 284 26.39 -4.16 -11.98
CA LEU A 284 25.22 -4.89 -11.48
C LEU A 284 25.43 -6.40 -11.55
N GLU A 285 25.89 -6.93 -12.69
CA GLU A 285 26.20 -8.36 -12.85
C GLU A 285 27.27 -8.85 -11.84
N ASN A 286 28.27 -8.01 -11.57
CA ASN A 286 29.30 -8.33 -10.58
C ASN A 286 28.73 -8.35 -9.15
N TYR A 287 27.84 -7.42 -8.82
CA TYR A 287 27.16 -7.38 -7.52
C TYR A 287 26.18 -8.54 -7.36
N GLU A 288 25.49 -8.96 -8.41
CA GLU A 288 24.64 -10.15 -8.39
C GLU A 288 25.46 -11.41 -8.08
N LYS A 289 26.63 -11.58 -8.72
CA LYS A 289 27.56 -12.69 -8.43
C LYS A 289 28.04 -12.66 -6.98
N LEU A 290 28.35 -11.48 -6.45
CA LEU A 290 28.76 -11.28 -5.05
C LEU A 290 27.62 -11.65 -4.08
N LEU A 291 26.41 -11.18 -4.37
CA LEU A 291 25.20 -11.44 -3.59
C LEU A 291 24.92 -12.95 -3.52
N ASN A 292 24.91 -13.63 -4.66
CA ASN A 292 24.69 -15.08 -4.73
C ASN A 292 25.76 -15.87 -3.96
N LYS A 293 27.02 -15.44 -4.05
CA LYS A 293 28.12 -16.02 -3.26
C LYS A 293 27.90 -15.85 -1.76
N SER A 294 27.57 -14.65 -1.30
CA SER A 294 27.27 -14.38 0.12
C SER A 294 26.05 -15.17 0.62
N LEU A 295 25.01 -15.30 -0.21
CA LEU A 295 23.81 -16.07 0.10
C LEU A 295 24.15 -17.55 0.31
N THR A 296 24.90 -18.15 -0.61
CA THR A 296 25.34 -19.55 -0.50
C THR A 296 26.20 -19.77 0.74
N GLN A 297 27.14 -18.85 1.04
CA GLN A 297 27.99 -18.94 2.22
C GLN A 297 27.20 -18.85 3.53
N LEU A 298 26.17 -18.00 3.58
CA LEU A 298 25.30 -17.90 4.75
C LEU A 298 24.42 -19.14 4.91
N GLN A 299 23.83 -19.63 3.82
CA GLN A 299 23.03 -20.86 3.84
C GLN A 299 23.82 -22.06 4.36
N GLN A 300 25.07 -22.22 3.90
CA GLN A 300 25.97 -23.25 4.43
C GLN A 300 26.25 -23.09 5.94
N ALA A 301 26.46 -21.85 6.40
CA ALA A 301 26.68 -21.58 7.82
C ALA A 301 25.43 -21.85 8.68
N ILE A 302 24.25 -21.51 8.17
CA ILE A 302 22.95 -21.80 8.80
C ILE A 302 22.75 -23.32 8.89
N THR A 303 22.96 -24.05 7.80
CA THR A 303 22.88 -25.52 7.79
C THR A 303 23.81 -26.14 8.83
N GLN A 304 25.07 -25.68 8.90
CA GLN A 304 26.02 -26.18 9.89
C GLN A 304 25.61 -25.84 11.33
N ALA A 305 25.06 -24.65 11.57
CA ALA A 305 24.57 -24.26 12.89
C ALA A 305 23.35 -25.08 13.31
N ASN A 306 22.40 -25.31 12.40
CA ASN A 306 21.22 -26.14 12.64
C ASN A 306 21.60 -27.60 12.95
N ILE A 307 22.54 -28.18 12.20
CA ILE A 307 23.12 -29.51 12.51
C ILE A 307 23.74 -29.52 13.91
N THR A 308 24.47 -28.47 14.28
CA THR A 308 25.16 -28.37 15.58
C THR A 308 24.16 -28.22 16.74
N GLN A 309 23.09 -27.45 16.55
CA GLN A 309 22.01 -27.30 17.54
C GLN A 309 21.22 -28.59 17.77
N CYS A 310 21.10 -29.45 16.76
CA CYS A 310 20.42 -30.74 16.91
C CYS A 310 21.23 -31.76 17.74
N LYS A 311 22.55 -31.58 17.86
CA LYS A 311 23.40 -32.47 18.67
C LYS A 311 23.00 -32.38 20.15
N LEU A 312 22.95 -33.53 20.83
CA LEU A 312 22.70 -33.63 22.26
C LEU A 312 23.91 -33.09 23.04
N LYS A 313 23.62 -32.35 24.11
CA LYS A 313 24.56 -31.94 25.16
C LYS A 313 24.20 -32.64 26.47
N VAL A 314 25.15 -32.69 27.40
CA VAL A 314 24.93 -33.27 28.74
C VAL A 314 23.79 -32.55 29.48
N SER A 315 23.65 -31.24 29.27
CA SER A 315 22.59 -30.39 29.81
C SER A 315 21.19 -30.69 29.26
N ASP A 316 21.07 -31.37 28.12
CA ASP A 316 19.79 -31.63 27.47
C ASP A 316 19.04 -32.82 28.09
N ILE A 317 19.71 -33.57 28.98
CA ILE A 317 19.14 -34.72 29.67
C ILE A 317 18.58 -34.28 31.02
N LEU A 318 17.27 -34.45 31.19
CA LEU A 318 16.53 -34.01 32.38
C LEU A 318 16.67 -34.98 33.58
N ASP A 319 16.81 -36.28 33.30
CA ASP A 319 16.95 -37.33 34.31
C ASP A 319 17.89 -38.45 33.82
N TRP A 320 19.14 -38.35 34.27
CA TRP A 320 20.22 -39.27 33.90
C TRP A 320 19.99 -40.70 34.42
N GLU A 321 19.46 -40.86 35.62
CA GLU A 321 19.27 -42.18 36.24
C GLU A 321 18.19 -42.96 35.50
N LYS A 322 17.10 -42.28 35.12
CA LYS A 322 16.00 -42.88 34.37
C LYS A 322 16.37 -43.18 32.93
N LEU A 323 17.15 -42.30 32.27
CA LEU A 323 17.68 -42.54 30.94
C LEU A 323 18.58 -43.79 30.90
N ILE A 324 19.53 -43.90 31.85
CA ILE A 324 20.44 -45.06 31.95
C ILE A 324 19.63 -46.35 32.18
N ASN A 325 18.68 -46.34 33.12
CA ASN A 325 17.82 -47.50 33.38
C ASN A 325 17.02 -47.95 32.15
N GLN A 326 16.48 -47.02 31.35
CA GLN A 326 15.75 -47.35 30.13
C GLN A 326 16.67 -47.91 29.05
N LEU A 327 17.84 -47.28 28.85
CA LEU A 327 18.85 -47.76 27.93
C LEU A 327 19.35 -49.16 28.33
N GLU A 328 19.57 -49.47 29.61
CA GLU A 328 20.01 -50.79 30.06
C GLU A 328 18.96 -51.88 29.80
N ARG A 329 17.69 -51.64 30.18
CA ARG A 329 16.63 -52.66 30.15
C ARG A 329 16.13 -53.02 28.75
N GLY A 330 16.30 -52.14 27.75
CA GLY A 330 15.97 -52.45 26.34
C GLY A 330 14.51 -52.84 26.09
N THR A 331 13.56 -52.15 26.76
CA THR A 331 12.16 -52.59 26.83
C THR A 331 11.31 -52.22 25.61
N THR A 332 11.72 -51.24 24.81
CA THR A 332 10.97 -50.75 23.64
C THR A 332 11.78 -50.98 22.35
N GLU A 333 11.11 -51.21 21.22
CA GLU A 333 11.76 -51.35 19.91
C GLU A 333 12.71 -50.18 19.54
N PRO A 334 12.38 -48.91 19.83
CA PRO A 334 13.30 -47.79 19.68
C PRO A 334 14.66 -48.00 20.36
N ILE A 335 14.64 -48.42 21.63
CA ILE A 335 15.85 -48.59 22.45
C ILE A 335 16.66 -49.79 21.95
N LYS A 336 15.99 -50.87 21.50
CA LYS A 336 16.67 -52.00 20.86
C LYS A 336 17.38 -51.58 19.58
N ARG A 337 16.74 -50.77 18.74
CA ARG A 337 17.33 -50.25 17.50
C ARG A 337 18.53 -49.33 17.77
N ILE A 338 18.45 -48.47 18.79
CA ILE A 338 19.56 -47.64 19.26
C ILE A 338 20.79 -48.50 19.63
N LYS A 339 20.59 -49.59 20.40
CA LYS A 339 21.67 -50.53 20.75
C LYS A 339 22.26 -51.27 19.56
N GLN A 340 21.45 -51.59 18.54
CA GLN A 340 21.94 -52.23 17.32
C GLN A 340 22.80 -51.28 16.49
N LEU A 341 22.41 -50.01 16.41
CA LEU A 341 23.11 -49.00 15.62
C LEU A 341 24.38 -48.48 16.30
N ILE A 342 24.50 -48.67 17.63
CA ILE A 342 25.67 -48.32 18.43
C ILE A 342 26.10 -49.53 19.30
N PRO A 343 26.89 -50.48 18.75
CA PRO A 343 27.23 -51.73 19.43
C PRO A 343 28.03 -51.57 20.75
N ASP A 344 28.81 -50.50 20.89
CA ASP A 344 29.64 -50.16 22.06
C ASP A 344 28.88 -49.36 23.15
N LEU A 345 27.61 -49.04 22.92
CA LEU A 345 26.79 -48.24 23.84
C LEU A 345 26.67 -48.92 25.22
N SER A 346 26.53 -50.25 25.24
CA SER A 346 26.35 -51.00 26.49
C SER A 346 27.58 -50.94 27.40
N SER A 347 28.80 -50.94 26.83
CA SER A 347 30.04 -50.76 27.59
C SER A 347 30.21 -49.34 28.14
N LYS A 348 29.79 -48.32 27.38
CA LYS A 348 29.85 -46.91 27.81
C LYS A 348 28.86 -46.60 28.93
N ILE A 349 27.65 -47.16 28.84
CA ILE A 349 26.65 -47.06 29.92
C ILE A 349 27.17 -47.68 31.22
N ALA A 350 27.82 -48.85 31.14
CA ALA A 350 28.39 -49.53 32.31
C ALA A 350 29.51 -48.71 32.99
N GLY A 351 30.26 -47.92 32.21
CA GLY A 351 31.29 -46.99 32.72
C GLY A 351 30.74 -45.69 33.33
N LYS A 352 29.44 -45.37 33.11
CA LYS A 352 28.73 -44.18 33.59
C LYS A 352 29.37 -42.82 33.25
N ASN A 353 30.15 -42.74 32.16
CA ASN A 353 30.66 -41.45 31.69
C ASN A 353 29.61 -40.75 30.82
N GLN A 354 29.06 -39.63 31.32
CA GLN A 354 27.98 -38.89 30.65
C GLN A 354 28.39 -38.38 29.27
N GLU A 355 29.64 -37.90 29.10
CA GLU A 355 30.13 -37.40 27.83
C GLU A 355 30.24 -38.53 26.78
N GLU A 356 30.76 -39.69 27.17
CA GLU A 356 30.87 -40.85 26.28
C GLU A 356 29.50 -41.38 25.84
N ILE A 357 28.49 -41.29 26.72
CA ILE A 357 27.10 -41.67 26.41
C ILE A 357 26.48 -40.67 25.41
N ILE A 358 26.68 -39.36 25.61
CA ILE A 358 26.21 -38.34 24.66
C ILE A 358 26.89 -38.48 23.30
N ASP A 359 28.20 -38.70 23.27
CA ASP A 359 28.94 -38.91 22.01
C ASP A 359 28.46 -40.15 21.27
N ALA A 360 28.17 -41.23 22.01
CA ALA A 360 27.59 -42.44 21.45
C ALA A 360 26.19 -42.17 20.86
N LEU A 361 25.33 -41.45 21.57
CA LEU A 361 23.98 -41.11 21.09
C LEU A 361 24.01 -40.15 19.89
N ASN A 362 24.92 -39.18 19.88
CA ASN A 362 25.12 -38.27 18.75
C ASN A 362 25.53 -38.99 17.46
N LEU A 363 26.13 -40.19 17.55
CA LEU A 363 26.44 -41.02 16.39
C LEU A 363 25.19 -41.49 15.64
N ILE A 364 24.01 -41.53 16.28
CA ILE A 364 22.74 -41.88 15.62
C ILE A 364 22.39 -40.85 14.56
N PHE A 365 22.74 -39.57 14.78
CA PHE A 365 22.38 -38.49 13.86
C PHE A 365 22.99 -38.67 12.46
N THR A 366 24.08 -39.44 12.34
CA THR A 366 24.71 -39.76 11.06
C THR A 366 24.21 -41.07 10.42
N LYS A 367 23.30 -41.81 11.06
CA LYS A 367 22.81 -43.11 10.58
C LYS A 367 21.58 -42.94 9.70
N ARG A 368 21.66 -43.48 8.48
CA ARG A 368 20.52 -43.54 7.54
C ARG A 368 19.58 -44.71 7.80
N ASP A 369 19.87 -45.64 8.71
CA ASP A 369 19.02 -46.83 8.90
C ASP A 369 18.14 -46.76 10.15
N PHE A 370 18.06 -45.59 10.81
CA PHE A 370 17.32 -45.43 12.07
C PHE A 370 15.80 -45.62 11.92
N TYR A 371 15.26 -45.31 10.75
CA TYR A 371 13.82 -45.29 10.44
C TYR A 371 13.27 -46.57 9.80
N GLN A 372 14.06 -47.64 9.66
CA GLN A 372 13.69 -48.86 8.93
C GLN A 372 12.65 -49.76 9.64
N GLU A 373 12.28 -49.45 10.88
CA GLU A 373 11.19 -50.09 11.61
C GLU A 373 9.82 -49.50 11.19
N ASP A 374 8.80 -50.33 11.02
CA ASP A 374 7.45 -49.91 10.61
C ASP A 374 6.85 -48.84 11.56
N VAL A 375 7.25 -48.87 12.83
CA VAL A 375 6.81 -47.93 13.89
C VAL A 375 7.23 -46.49 13.61
N PHE A 376 8.38 -46.27 12.95
CA PHE A 376 8.94 -44.93 12.71
C PHE A 376 8.74 -44.44 11.28
N LYS A 377 8.42 -45.36 10.37
CA LYS A 377 8.14 -45.04 8.97
C LYS A 377 6.98 -44.06 8.82
N ALA A 378 5.93 -44.21 9.62
CA ALA A 378 4.78 -43.31 9.65
C ALA A 378 5.14 -41.90 10.16
N ILE A 379 5.97 -41.81 11.21
CA ILE A 379 6.41 -40.52 11.81
C ILE A 379 7.33 -39.76 10.84
N ALA A 380 8.28 -40.47 10.21
CA ALA A 380 9.16 -39.89 9.19
C ALA A 380 8.37 -39.39 7.97
N GLN A 381 7.32 -40.13 7.56
CA GLN A 381 6.49 -39.78 6.40
C GLN A 381 5.58 -38.56 6.65
N VAL A 382 5.10 -38.36 7.89
CA VAL A 382 4.35 -37.16 8.30
C VAL A 382 5.26 -35.94 8.45
N LEU A 383 6.52 -36.10 8.85
CA LEU A 383 7.45 -34.97 9.03
C LEU A 383 8.08 -34.47 7.71
N LEU A 384 8.23 -35.35 6.72
CA LEU A 384 8.88 -35.07 5.44
C LEU A 384 7.88 -34.70 4.33
N GLU A 385 6.71 -34.13 4.64
CA GLU A 385 5.56 -33.76 3.79
C GLU A 385 5.84 -33.42 2.29
N LYS A 386 7.05 -32.98 1.94
CA LYS A 386 7.48 -32.58 0.59
C LYS A 386 8.37 -33.58 -0.18
N LYS A 387 8.84 -34.69 0.39
CA LYS A 387 9.73 -35.66 -0.31
C LYS A 387 9.41 -37.12 0.06
N PRO A 388 8.93 -37.96 -0.89
CA PRO A 388 8.54 -39.34 -0.61
C PRO A 388 9.71 -40.33 -0.44
N ASN A 389 10.95 -39.96 -0.80
CA ASN A 389 12.14 -40.82 -0.67
C ASN A 389 13.16 -40.27 0.33
N LEU A 390 13.42 -41.00 1.43
CA LEU A 390 14.43 -40.67 2.45
C LEU A 390 15.88 -40.72 1.94
N ILE A 391 16.13 -41.28 0.75
CA ILE A 391 17.47 -41.34 0.12
C ILE A 391 17.95 -39.93 -0.31
N ASP A 392 17.01 -39.03 -0.61
CA ASP A 392 17.25 -37.67 -1.13
C ASP A 392 17.22 -36.58 -0.03
N CYS A 393 17.26 -36.98 1.24
CA CYS A 393 17.39 -36.07 2.37
C CYS A 393 18.83 -35.52 2.45
N ASN A 394 18.96 -34.21 2.63
CA ASN A 394 20.27 -33.62 2.94
C ASN A 394 20.69 -33.93 4.40
N GLU A 395 21.94 -33.65 4.74
CA GLU A 395 22.49 -33.99 6.07
C GLU A 395 21.74 -33.32 7.22
N GLU A 396 21.30 -32.07 7.04
CA GLU A 396 20.52 -31.32 8.02
C GLU A 396 19.15 -31.95 8.29
N GLU A 397 18.42 -32.29 7.23
CA GLU A 397 17.13 -32.98 7.27
C GLU A 397 17.28 -34.32 8.02
N LEU A 398 18.32 -35.09 7.70
CA LEU A 398 18.59 -36.39 8.35
C LEU A 398 18.86 -36.24 9.86
N VAL A 399 19.77 -35.33 10.22
CA VAL A 399 20.14 -35.07 11.63
C VAL A 399 18.91 -34.64 12.43
N ARG A 400 18.08 -33.76 11.87
CA ARG A 400 16.87 -33.26 12.52
C ARG A 400 15.80 -34.34 12.68
N CYS A 401 15.57 -35.15 11.64
CA CYS A 401 14.66 -36.29 11.74
C CYS A 401 15.11 -37.27 12.83
N ASN A 402 16.40 -37.61 12.86
CA ASN A 402 16.95 -38.52 13.87
C ASN A 402 16.86 -37.93 15.29
N ARG A 403 17.02 -36.61 15.47
CA ARG A 403 16.81 -35.92 16.75
C ARG A 403 15.36 -36.01 17.23
N LEU A 404 14.40 -35.72 16.36
CA LEU A 404 12.98 -35.84 16.70
C LEU A 404 12.59 -37.28 17.07
N LEU A 405 13.11 -38.26 16.34
CA LEU A 405 12.88 -39.68 16.64
C LEU A 405 13.48 -40.08 18.00
N LEU A 406 14.64 -39.52 18.40
CA LEU A 406 15.18 -39.71 19.75
C LEU A 406 14.30 -39.07 20.83
N GLU A 407 13.78 -37.86 20.61
CA GLU A 407 12.87 -37.18 21.54
C GLU A 407 11.56 -37.97 21.76
N VAL A 408 11.01 -38.54 20.69
CA VAL A 408 9.83 -39.42 20.75
C VAL A 408 10.16 -40.74 21.46
N SER A 409 11.39 -41.25 21.33
CA SER A 409 11.83 -42.49 21.99
C SER A 409 12.01 -42.33 23.50
N PHE A 410 12.34 -41.12 23.96
CA PHE A 410 12.57 -40.77 25.36
C PHE A 410 11.70 -39.58 25.79
N PRO A 411 10.36 -39.73 25.75
CA PRO A 411 9.47 -38.63 26.08
C PRO A 411 9.69 -38.22 27.54
N GLN A 412 9.78 -36.91 27.80
CA GLN A 412 10.01 -36.31 29.12
C GLN A 412 11.43 -36.50 29.71
N LEU A 413 12.39 -37.10 28.98
CA LEU A 413 13.78 -37.27 29.44
C LEU A 413 14.79 -36.41 28.67
N ILE A 414 14.48 -36.07 27.43
CA ILE A 414 15.31 -35.25 26.54
C ILE A 414 14.60 -33.92 26.30
N LEU A 415 15.33 -32.83 26.46
CA LEU A 415 14.85 -31.49 26.15
C LEU A 415 14.63 -31.36 24.63
N LYS A 416 13.50 -30.76 24.22
CA LYS A 416 13.17 -30.57 22.81
C LYS A 416 14.25 -29.73 22.12
N ALA A 417 14.63 -30.12 20.91
CA ALA A 417 15.56 -29.35 20.10
C ALA A 417 15.02 -27.93 19.86
N PRO A 418 15.89 -26.92 19.87
CA PRO A 418 15.49 -25.57 19.52
C PRO A 418 14.98 -25.52 18.08
N PRO A 419 14.06 -24.59 17.76
CA PRO A 419 13.63 -24.38 16.38
C PRO A 419 14.83 -24.01 15.49
N PRO A 420 14.84 -24.47 14.22
CA PRO A 420 15.95 -24.19 13.31
C PRO A 420 16.01 -22.70 12.96
N TYR A 421 17.21 -22.21 12.68
CA TYR A 421 17.37 -20.93 12.02
C TYR A 421 16.87 -21.01 10.58
N THR A 422 16.04 -20.06 10.18
CA THR A 422 15.51 -19.94 8.81
C THR A 422 15.82 -18.55 8.26
N LEU A 423 16.50 -18.51 7.12
CA LEU A 423 16.76 -17.28 6.40
C LEU A 423 15.50 -16.86 5.64
N LYS A 424 15.07 -15.61 5.81
CA LYS A 424 13.91 -15.05 5.12
C LYS A 424 14.23 -13.67 4.52
N PRO A 425 13.86 -13.42 3.26
CA PRO A 425 13.84 -12.08 2.72
C PRO A 425 12.61 -11.34 3.25
N ILE A 426 12.80 -10.10 3.69
CA ILE A 426 11.72 -9.18 4.07
C ILE A 426 11.92 -7.85 3.32
N ALA A 427 10.85 -7.05 3.23
CA ALA A 427 10.95 -5.72 2.63
C ALA A 427 11.88 -4.83 3.45
N SER A 428 12.79 -4.13 2.77
CA SER A 428 13.64 -3.11 3.38
C SER A 428 12.83 -1.86 3.76
N SER A 429 13.41 -0.97 4.57
CA SER A 429 12.80 0.31 4.97
C SER A 429 12.40 1.12 3.74
N ARG A 430 11.09 1.37 3.63
CA ARG A 430 10.45 1.98 2.46
C ARG A 430 10.90 3.44 2.26
N TYR A 431 10.85 3.91 1.02
CA TYR A 431 10.84 5.34 0.72
C TYR A 431 9.40 5.88 0.86
N TRP A 432 9.28 7.18 1.09
CA TRP A 432 8.01 7.86 1.19
C TRP A 432 7.93 8.94 0.12
N GLN A 433 6.84 8.96 -0.62
CA GLN A 433 6.53 9.97 -1.62
C GLN A 433 5.19 10.63 -1.24
N PRO A 434 5.05 11.96 -1.30
CA PRO A 434 3.79 12.61 -0.99
C PRO A 434 2.69 12.15 -1.96
N THR A 435 1.46 12.01 -1.46
CA THR A 435 0.29 11.86 -2.32
C THR A 435 0.06 13.13 -3.12
N GLU A 436 -0.54 12.99 -4.29
CA GLU A 436 -1.02 14.13 -5.08
C GLU A 436 -2.33 14.64 -4.47
N PRO A 437 -2.62 15.96 -4.54
CA PRO A 437 -3.92 16.48 -4.14
C PRO A 437 -5.05 15.76 -4.89
N VAL A 438 -6.13 15.46 -4.18
CA VAL A 438 -7.29 14.74 -4.71
C VAL A 438 -8.43 15.72 -4.91
N ILE A 439 -9.04 15.68 -6.10
CA ILE A 439 -10.29 16.38 -6.41
C ILE A 439 -11.45 15.41 -6.21
N LEU A 440 -12.39 15.80 -5.36
CA LEU A 440 -13.72 15.21 -5.27
C LEU A 440 -14.70 16.14 -5.98
N MET A 441 -15.54 15.56 -6.83
CA MET A 441 -16.69 16.22 -7.41
C MET A 441 -17.95 15.55 -6.90
N ALA A 442 -18.95 16.35 -6.58
CA ALA A 442 -20.23 15.91 -6.04
C ALA A 442 -21.39 16.58 -6.78
N GLY A 443 -22.43 15.81 -7.12
CA GLY A 443 -23.63 16.32 -7.80
C GLY A 443 -24.11 15.43 -8.93
N GLU A 444 -25.23 15.80 -9.57
CA GLU A 444 -25.82 15.00 -10.65
C GLU A 444 -24.90 14.87 -11.87
N GLY A 445 -24.01 15.84 -12.07
CA GLY A 445 -23.08 15.87 -13.21
C GLY A 445 -21.92 14.91 -13.08
N VAL A 446 -21.84 14.16 -11.97
CA VAL A 446 -20.79 13.17 -11.69
C VAL A 446 -21.39 11.85 -11.23
N LYS A 447 -22.57 11.50 -11.78
CA LYS A 447 -23.14 10.17 -11.61
C LYS A 447 -22.16 9.11 -12.11
N PRO A 448 -21.74 8.15 -11.25
CA PRO A 448 -20.86 7.07 -11.69
C PRO A 448 -21.50 6.27 -12.83
N THR A 449 -20.69 5.88 -13.81
CA THR A 449 -21.17 5.09 -14.95
C THR A 449 -21.71 3.74 -14.49
N ILE A 450 -22.94 3.41 -14.94
CA ILE A 450 -23.59 2.12 -14.69
C ILE A 450 -23.24 1.12 -15.81
N ARG A 451 -22.51 1.54 -16.86
CA ARG A 451 -22.23 0.78 -18.10
C ARG A 451 -21.56 -0.60 -17.89
N HIS A 452 -21.13 -0.91 -16.67
CA HIS A 452 -20.47 -2.18 -16.31
C HIS A 452 -21.30 -3.05 -15.34
N GLY A 453 -22.51 -2.62 -14.98
CA GLY A 453 -23.53 -3.44 -14.31
C GLY A 453 -24.61 -3.86 -15.30
N GLN A 454 -25.25 -5.01 -15.07
CA GLN A 454 -26.49 -5.36 -15.78
C GLN A 454 -27.47 -4.18 -15.64
N ASP A 455 -28.26 -3.85 -16.66
CA ASP A 455 -29.31 -2.81 -16.63
C ASP A 455 -30.48 -3.14 -15.66
N GLY A 456 -30.18 -3.86 -14.57
CA GLY A 456 -31.14 -4.68 -13.84
C GLY A 456 -31.78 -5.72 -14.77
N ARG A 457 -32.65 -6.55 -14.20
CA ARG A 457 -33.62 -7.30 -15.01
C ARG A 457 -34.98 -6.61 -15.08
N LEU A 458 -35.03 -5.38 -14.54
CA LEU A 458 -36.20 -4.48 -14.41
C LEU A 458 -37.48 -5.21 -13.96
N ARG A 459 -37.29 -6.25 -13.14
CA ARG A 459 -38.33 -7.12 -12.58
C ARG A 459 -37.98 -7.49 -11.15
N ASP A 460 -38.98 -7.49 -10.29
CA ASP A 460 -38.84 -7.80 -8.86
C ASP A 460 -38.35 -9.24 -8.59
N ASP A 461 -38.58 -10.16 -9.53
CA ASP A 461 -38.18 -11.57 -9.45
C ASP A 461 -36.73 -11.83 -9.92
N GLY A 462 -36.05 -10.82 -10.45
CA GLY A 462 -34.68 -10.95 -10.95
C GLY A 462 -34.53 -11.88 -12.16
N LEU A 463 -35.58 -12.06 -12.98
CA LEU A 463 -35.56 -12.81 -14.25
C LEU A 463 -35.66 -11.87 -15.46
N LEU A 464 -35.02 -12.21 -16.58
CA LEU A 464 -35.12 -11.48 -17.86
C LEU A 464 -36.36 -11.95 -18.61
N GLU A 465 -37.26 -11.04 -18.95
CA GLU A 465 -38.45 -11.38 -19.73
C GLU A 465 -38.10 -11.73 -21.18
N CYS A 466 -38.60 -12.87 -21.66
CA CYS A 466 -38.36 -13.38 -23.00
C CYS A 466 -39.69 -13.71 -23.68
N GLU A 467 -39.83 -13.23 -24.92
CA GLU A 467 -41.02 -13.42 -25.75
C GLU A 467 -40.79 -14.58 -26.74
N ILE A 468 -41.84 -15.36 -27.02
CA ILE A 468 -41.78 -16.45 -27.98
C ILE A 468 -42.28 -15.98 -29.35
N LEU A 469 -41.46 -16.21 -30.37
CA LEU A 469 -41.79 -15.98 -31.77
C LEU A 469 -42.30 -17.27 -32.42
N GLN A 470 -43.62 -17.43 -32.54
CA GLN A 470 -44.23 -18.52 -33.30
C GLN A 470 -44.29 -18.12 -34.79
N GLN A 471 -43.35 -18.60 -35.60
CA GLN A 471 -43.39 -18.45 -37.07
C GLN A 471 -42.98 -19.77 -37.74
N GLU A 472 -43.75 -20.20 -38.76
CA GLU A 472 -43.63 -21.51 -39.42
C GLU A 472 -42.70 -21.55 -40.65
N GLU A 473 -42.14 -20.42 -41.12
CA GLU A 473 -41.27 -20.39 -42.32
C GLU A 473 -40.01 -19.53 -42.13
N ASP A 474 -38.94 -19.87 -42.87
CA ASP A 474 -37.58 -19.32 -42.83
C ASP A 474 -37.54 -17.77 -42.72
N ILE A 475 -37.34 -17.29 -41.49
CA ILE A 475 -37.08 -15.87 -41.14
C ILE A 475 -35.93 -15.27 -42.00
N PHE A 476 -35.06 -16.12 -42.54
CA PHE A 476 -33.88 -15.75 -43.32
C PHE A 476 -34.16 -15.43 -44.79
N LEU A 477 -35.33 -15.80 -45.34
CA LEU A 477 -35.64 -15.66 -46.77
C LEU A 477 -36.61 -14.52 -47.09
N ASN A 478 -37.55 -14.15 -46.20
CA ASN A 478 -38.66 -13.22 -46.51
C ASN A 478 -38.96 -12.13 -45.45
N GLY A 479 -37.93 -11.44 -44.96
CA GLY A 479 -38.06 -10.02 -44.59
C GLY A 479 -37.88 -9.67 -43.11
N PHE A 480 -36.83 -8.90 -42.86
CA PHE A 480 -36.52 -8.16 -41.63
C PHE A 480 -37.73 -7.40 -41.07
N SER A 481 -38.66 -6.96 -41.94
CA SER A 481 -39.90 -6.26 -41.57
C SER A 481 -40.81 -7.02 -40.63
N SER A 482 -40.84 -8.35 -40.70
CA SER A 482 -41.69 -9.17 -39.82
C SER A 482 -41.19 -9.21 -38.37
N ILE A 483 -39.87 -9.23 -38.18
CA ILE A 483 -39.23 -9.17 -36.86
C ILE A 483 -39.44 -7.78 -36.25
N VAL A 484 -39.17 -6.72 -37.03
CA VAL A 484 -39.40 -5.34 -36.61
C VAL A 484 -40.86 -5.12 -36.20
N GLY A 485 -41.82 -5.62 -36.99
CA GLY A 485 -43.25 -5.54 -36.65
C GLY A 485 -43.62 -6.27 -35.35
N LYS A 486 -42.92 -7.34 -34.98
CA LYS A 486 -43.11 -7.96 -33.65
C LYS A 486 -42.49 -7.11 -32.54
N ILE A 487 -41.29 -6.58 -32.75
CA ILE A 487 -40.64 -5.67 -31.80
C ILE A 487 -41.57 -4.47 -31.52
N ASP A 488 -42.22 -3.91 -32.55
CA ASP A 488 -43.24 -2.86 -32.41
C ASP A 488 -44.43 -3.31 -31.54
N GLN A 489 -44.94 -4.53 -31.72
CA GLN A 489 -46.02 -5.06 -30.90
C GLN A 489 -45.60 -5.23 -29.44
N ILE A 490 -44.38 -5.71 -29.19
CA ILE A 490 -43.85 -5.88 -27.84
C ILE A 490 -43.75 -4.51 -27.17
N GLU A 491 -43.13 -3.52 -27.82
CA GLU A 491 -42.99 -2.16 -27.29
C GLU A 491 -44.34 -1.54 -26.94
N ASN A 492 -45.33 -1.64 -27.84
CA ASN A 492 -46.67 -1.07 -27.64
C ASN A 492 -47.47 -1.72 -26.50
N ASN A 493 -47.17 -2.98 -26.17
CA ASN A 493 -47.84 -3.72 -25.08
C ASN A 493 -47.24 -3.43 -23.71
N LYS A 494 -46.09 -2.74 -23.66
CA LYS A 494 -45.34 -2.46 -22.44
C LYS A 494 -45.54 -1.00 -22.02
N LYS A 495 -45.51 -0.74 -20.71
CA LYS A 495 -45.65 0.62 -20.12
C LYS A 495 -44.51 0.89 -19.13
N GLY A 496 -43.79 1.99 -19.27
CA GLY A 496 -42.64 2.33 -18.42
C GLY A 496 -41.29 1.95 -19.06
N GLU A 497 -40.23 1.87 -18.26
CA GLU A 497 -38.92 1.36 -18.71
C GLU A 497 -38.97 -0.16 -18.87
N HIS A 498 -38.45 -0.67 -20.00
CA HIS A 498 -38.41 -2.10 -20.33
C HIS A 498 -37.06 -2.46 -20.92
N ILE A 499 -36.59 -3.68 -20.63
CA ILE A 499 -35.33 -4.16 -21.19
C ILE A 499 -35.44 -4.29 -22.71
N GLY A 500 -34.40 -3.84 -23.40
CA GLY A 500 -34.34 -3.87 -24.87
C GLY A 500 -35.03 -2.69 -25.56
N PHE A 501 -35.70 -1.81 -24.82
CA PHE A 501 -36.28 -0.57 -25.36
C PHE A 501 -35.76 0.63 -24.58
N ASN A 502 -35.01 1.50 -25.25
CA ASN A 502 -34.49 2.71 -24.65
C ASN A 502 -34.93 3.92 -25.47
N THR A 503 -35.36 4.98 -24.79
CA THR A 503 -35.69 6.25 -25.43
C THR A 503 -34.78 7.32 -24.84
N TRP A 504 -33.91 7.88 -25.67
CA TRP A 504 -33.06 8.99 -25.29
C TRP A 504 -33.83 10.30 -25.50
N GLU A 505 -34.18 10.93 -24.39
CA GLU A 505 -34.72 12.29 -24.37
C GLU A 505 -33.61 13.34 -24.44
N GLU A 506 -32.43 12.99 -23.92
CA GLU A 506 -31.20 13.76 -23.96
C GLU A 506 -30.01 12.84 -24.23
N GLN A 507 -28.89 13.43 -24.67
CA GLN A 507 -27.67 12.66 -24.86
C GLN A 507 -27.14 12.18 -23.51
N PRO A 508 -26.84 10.88 -23.34
CA PRO A 508 -26.38 10.35 -22.07
C PRO A 508 -25.04 10.97 -21.66
N TRP A 509 -24.92 11.28 -20.37
CA TRP A 509 -23.73 11.84 -19.76
C TRP A 509 -23.06 10.83 -18.83
N HIS A 510 -21.85 10.39 -19.19
CA HIS A 510 -21.08 9.37 -18.45
C HIS A 510 -19.64 9.82 -18.23
N PRO A 511 -19.38 10.70 -17.24
CA PRO A 511 -18.05 11.23 -16.99
C PRO A 511 -17.14 10.12 -16.49
N PHE A 512 -15.98 9.96 -17.14
CA PHE A 512 -14.98 8.95 -16.75
C PHE A 512 -13.56 9.52 -16.67
N LEU A 513 -13.31 10.68 -17.29
CA LEU A 513 -12.01 11.33 -17.30
C LEU A 513 -12.15 12.77 -16.80
N LEU A 514 -11.19 13.21 -16.01
CA LEU A 514 -11.02 14.59 -15.58
C LEU A 514 -9.76 15.14 -16.25
N GLU A 515 -9.89 16.23 -17.01
CA GLU A 515 -8.76 17.08 -17.36
C GLU A 515 -8.70 18.23 -16.36
N TRP A 516 -7.50 18.54 -15.88
CA TRP A 516 -7.28 19.57 -14.88
C TRP A 516 -6.18 20.51 -15.33
N GLU A 517 -6.33 21.78 -14.96
CA GLU A 517 -5.33 22.83 -15.11
C GLU A 517 -5.23 23.58 -13.78
N VAL A 518 -4.04 23.63 -13.21
CA VAL A 518 -3.77 24.26 -11.91
C VAL A 518 -2.56 25.17 -12.00
N GLU A 519 -2.60 26.27 -11.27
CA GLU A 519 -1.49 27.21 -11.12
C GLU A 519 -0.89 27.03 -9.72
N VAL A 520 0.43 26.87 -9.63
CA VAL A 520 1.13 26.73 -8.35
C VAL A 520 1.98 27.96 -8.08
N PHE A 521 1.84 28.48 -6.86
CA PHE A 521 2.58 29.64 -6.37
C PHE A 521 3.48 29.20 -5.21
N PRO A 522 4.79 29.01 -5.43
CA PRO A 522 5.72 28.66 -4.37
C PRO A 522 5.85 29.80 -3.36
N LEU A 523 6.33 29.48 -2.15
CA LEU A 523 6.67 30.51 -1.18
C LEU A 523 7.72 31.47 -1.74
N GLN A 524 7.58 32.75 -1.43
CA GLN A 524 8.51 33.78 -1.92
C GLN A 524 9.84 33.77 -1.17
N ASN A 525 9.84 33.48 0.13
CA ASN A 525 11.05 33.63 0.95
C ASN A 525 12.00 32.44 0.79
N GLY A 526 13.19 32.66 0.21
CA GLY A 526 14.24 31.65 0.08
C GLY A 526 13.99 30.55 -0.96
N CYS A 527 13.03 30.73 -1.87
CA CYS A 527 12.78 29.76 -2.93
C CYS A 527 13.83 29.85 -4.04
N ASN A 528 13.90 28.78 -4.84
CA ASN A 528 14.82 28.66 -5.97
C ASN A 528 14.63 29.74 -7.05
N TYR A 529 13.51 30.44 -7.12
CA TYR A 529 13.32 31.52 -8.10
C TYR A 529 13.84 32.88 -7.64
N CYS A 530 14.28 33.02 -6.38
CA CYS A 530 14.75 34.29 -5.84
C CYS A 530 16.21 34.60 -6.17
N ILE A 531 17.00 33.59 -6.51
CA ILE A 531 18.44 33.71 -6.77
C ILE A 531 18.72 33.27 -8.21
N TYR A 532 19.65 33.96 -8.89
CA TYR A 532 20.01 33.70 -10.29
C TYR A 532 20.54 32.27 -10.58
N ASN A 533 20.87 31.49 -9.55
CA ASN A 533 21.41 30.13 -9.68
C ASN A 533 20.35 29.02 -9.52
N TYR A 534 19.07 29.37 -9.36
CA TYR A 534 17.98 28.40 -9.20
C TYR A 534 18.13 27.44 -7.99
N GLN A 535 18.86 27.87 -6.95
CA GLN A 535 19.04 27.11 -5.71
C GLN A 535 18.11 27.62 -4.59
N TYR A 536 17.61 26.71 -3.77
CA TYR A 536 16.92 27.07 -2.53
C TYR A 536 17.90 27.60 -1.49
N ASP A 537 17.43 28.50 -0.63
CA ASP A 537 18.16 28.86 0.58
C ASP A 537 18.30 27.62 1.48
N ALA A 538 19.46 27.43 2.11
CA ALA A 538 19.70 26.34 3.06
C ALA A 538 18.72 26.37 4.24
N GLU A 539 18.20 27.55 4.59
CA GLU A 539 17.19 27.75 5.63
C GLU A 539 15.76 27.81 5.07
N PHE A 540 15.51 27.40 3.82
CA PHE A 540 14.19 27.52 3.19
C PHE A 540 13.07 26.88 4.01
N ILE A 541 13.27 25.66 4.54
CA ILE A 541 12.25 24.99 5.36
C ILE A 541 12.21 25.61 6.76
N THR A 542 13.35 25.70 7.46
CA THR A 542 13.42 26.15 8.87
C THR A 542 13.12 27.63 9.05
N GLY A 543 13.32 28.46 8.03
CA GLY A 543 13.03 29.90 8.03
C GLY A 543 11.58 30.25 7.67
N ASN A 544 10.80 29.29 7.13
CA ASN A 544 9.40 29.49 6.73
C ASN A 544 8.41 28.64 7.53
N TYR A 545 8.83 27.48 8.02
CA TYR A 545 7.99 26.51 8.71
C TYR A 545 8.51 26.22 10.12
N THR A 546 7.63 25.72 10.98
CA THR A 546 7.97 25.22 12.31
C THR A 546 7.25 23.91 12.56
N LEU A 547 7.96 22.93 13.13
CA LEU A 547 7.36 21.72 13.69
C LEU A 547 7.05 22.02 15.16
N LYS A 548 5.77 22.05 15.53
CA LYS A 548 5.39 22.27 16.93
C LYS A 548 5.56 20.98 17.73
N GLU A 549 5.66 21.14 19.04
CA GLU A 549 5.68 20.02 19.98
C GLU A 549 4.43 19.15 19.79
N ASN A 550 4.62 17.84 19.60
CA ASN A 550 3.58 16.83 19.39
C ASN A 550 2.72 16.98 18.12
N GLU A 551 3.05 17.87 17.19
CA GLU A 551 2.41 17.94 15.86
C GLU A 551 3.25 17.16 14.84
N PRO A 552 2.66 16.25 14.02
CA PRO A 552 3.40 15.52 12.99
C PRO A 552 3.65 16.36 11.72
N GLU A 553 3.06 17.54 11.63
CA GLU A 553 3.02 18.36 10.42
C GLU A 553 3.77 19.69 10.56
N LEU A 554 4.40 20.14 9.47
CA LEU A 554 5.05 21.44 9.42
C LEU A 554 4.01 22.56 9.25
N SER A 555 3.99 23.51 10.17
CA SER A 555 3.10 24.67 10.12
C SER A 555 3.84 25.91 9.62
N LEU A 556 3.17 26.75 8.82
CA LEU A 556 3.72 28.03 8.37
C LEU A 556 3.95 28.96 9.57
N GLN A 557 5.13 29.59 9.62
CA GLN A 557 5.40 30.63 10.59
C GLN A 557 4.58 31.90 10.29
N TYR A 558 4.22 32.62 11.35
CA TYR A 558 3.45 33.85 11.22
C TYR A 558 4.16 34.88 10.31
N GLY A 559 3.45 35.39 9.31
CA GLY A 559 3.98 36.38 8.35
C GLY A 559 4.89 35.80 7.26
N LYS A 560 5.13 34.48 7.21
CA LYS A 560 5.96 33.81 6.19
C LYS A 560 5.17 33.22 5.01
N GLY A 561 3.86 33.45 4.93
CA GLY A 561 2.99 32.93 3.88
C GLY A 561 2.98 33.72 2.57
N ALA A 562 3.95 34.60 2.32
CA ALA A 562 4.03 35.35 1.06
C ALA A 562 4.39 34.39 -0.09
N VAL A 563 3.67 34.49 -1.22
CA VAL A 563 3.85 33.63 -2.39
C VAL A 563 4.38 34.41 -3.57
N LEU A 564 5.23 33.76 -4.38
CA LEU A 564 5.75 34.34 -5.61
C LEU A 564 4.66 34.31 -6.69
N LYS A 565 4.42 35.44 -7.37
CA LYS A 565 3.61 35.47 -8.60
C LYS A 565 4.42 34.97 -9.80
N ALA A 566 4.89 33.73 -9.74
CA ALA A 566 5.33 32.99 -10.91
C ALA A 566 4.14 32.15 -11.38
N ALA A 567 3.68 32.36 -12.62
CA ALA A 567 2.49 31.70 -13.15
C ALA A 567 2.86 30.33 -13.72
N ASN A 568 2.98 29.32 -12.85
CA ASN A 568 3.29 27.96 -13.26
C ASN A 568 2.01 27.16 -13.44
N VAL A 569 1.59 27.03 -14.69
CA VAL A 569 0.38 26.29 -15.05
C VAL A 569 0.76 24.85 -15.39
N TYR A 570 0.26 23.94 -14.58
CA TYR A 570 0.38 22.51 -14.80
C TYR A 570 -0.97 21.95 -15.26
N SER A 571 -0.91 20.94 -16.12
CA SER A 571 -2.12 20.28 -16.60
C SER A 571 -1.92 18.79 -16.72
N GLY A 572 -3.01 18.05 -16.59
CA GLY A 572 -2.99 16.60 -16.65
C GLY A 572 -4.37 16.00 -16.82
N ARG A 573 -4.41 14.67 -16.82
CA ARG A 573 -5.62 13.89 -17.01
C ARG A 573 -5.67 12.76 -15.99
N SER A 574 -6.84 12.54 -15.42
CA SER A 574 -7.06 11.54 -14.38
C SER A 574 -8.35 10.76 -14.64
N ILE A 575 -8.33 9.44 -14.40
CA ILE A 575 -9.53 8.59 -14.54
C ILE A 575 -10.37 8.68 -13.27
N LEU A 576 -11.65 9.02 -13.39
CA LEU A 576 -12.57 9.22 -12.28
C LEU A 576 -12.99 7.89 -11.63
N THR A 577 -13.12 7.88 -10.30
CA THR A 577 -13.58 6.70 -9.55
C THR A 577 -14.57 7.07 -8.44
N PRO A 578 -15.56 6.23 -8.12
CA PRO A 578 -16.49 6.45 -7.00
C PRO A 578 -15.95 5.93 -5.65
N HIS A 579 -14.66 5.56 -5.57
CA HIS A 579 -14.11 4.78 -4.47
C HIS A 579 -14.21 5.47 -3.09
N ALA A 580 -14.02 6.79 -3.03
CA ALA A 580 -14.08 7.54 -1.77
C ALA A 580 -15.45 7.42 -1.09
N GLY A 581 -16.54 7.61 -1.85
CA GLY A 581 -17.91 7.49 -1.35
C GLY A 581 -18.24 6.09 -0.88
N ILE A 582 -17.86 5.06 -1.65
CA ILE A 582 -18.07 3.65 -1.31
C ILE A 582 -17.35 3.31 0.00
N LYS A 583 -16.06 3.64 0.10
CA LYS A 583 -15.23 3.33 1.27
C LYS A 583 -15.75 4.00 2.55
N LEU A 584 -16.12 5.28 2.48
CA LEU A 584 -16.64 5.99 3.65
C LEU A 584 -18.01 5.41 4.07
N LYS A 585 -18.89 5.11 3.11
CA LYS A 585 -20.17 4.47 3.36
C LYS A 585 -20.00 3.15 4.11
N GLU A 586 -19.16 2.24 3.61
CA GLU A 586 -18.87 0.94 4.25
C GLU A 586 -18.37 1.10 5.70
N LYS A 587 -17.46 2.06 5.93
CA LYS A 587 -16.91 2.32 7.27
C LYS A 587 -17.98 2.84 8.23
N ILE A 588 -18.85 3.74 7.76
CA ILE A 588 -19.97 4.24 8.57
C ILE A 588 -20.97 3.11 8.88
N GLU A 589 -21.28 2.24 7.91
CA GLU A 589 -22.18 1.10 8.15
C GLU A 589 -21.65 0.17 9.24
N VAL A 590 -20.36 -0.17 9.19
CA VAL A 590 -19.71 -0.99 10.22
C VAL A 590 -19.76 -0.29 11.59
N TYR A 591 -19.50 1.02 11.64
CA TYR A 591 -19.56 1.80 12.87
C TYR A 591 -20.97 1.85 13.47
N LEU A 592 -21.99 2.18 12.67
CA LEU A 592 -23.39 2.25 13.13
C LEU A 592 -23.91 0.87 13.54
N LYS A 593 -23.52 -0.20 12.82
CA LYS A 593 -23.82 -1.59 13.20
C LYS A 593 -23.29 -1.94 14.59
N LYS A 594 -22.07 -1.50 14.92
CA LYS A 594 -21.40 -1.75 16.20
C LYS A 594 -21.98 -0.90 17.34
N GLN A 595 -22.28 0.37 17.08
CA GLN A 595 -22.60 1.35 18.14
C GLN A 595 -24.09 1.50 18.45
N ILE A 596 -24.98 1.46 17.46
CA ILE A 596 -26.39 1.84 17.67
C ILE A 596 -27.42 0.84 17.20
N LEU A 597 -27.12 0.03 16.18
CA LEU A 597 -28.15 -0.81 15.57
C LEU A 597 -28.66 -1.89 16.52
N SER A 598 -27.79 -2.44 17.38
CA SER A 598 -28.20 -3.40 18.42
C SER A 598 -29.27 -2.79 19.34
N ASP A 599 -29.01 -1.61 19.90
CA ASP A 599 -29.93 -0.92 20.81
C ASP A 599 -31.24 -0.52 20.11
N TYR A 600 -31.15 -0.05 18.85
CA TYR A 600 -32.32 0.26 18.05
C TYR A 600 -33.19 -0.98 17.79
N TYR A 601 -32.58 -2.11 17.43
CA TYR A 601 -33.29 -3.37 17.19
C TYR A 601 -34.00 -3.88 18.44
N GLU A 602 -33.39 -3.73 19.62
CA GLU A 602 -34.02 -4.08 20.88
C GLU A 602 -35.19 -3.15 21.20
N ALA A 603 -34.99 -1.83 21.09
CA ALA A 603 -36.02 -0.84 21.38
C ALA A 603 -37.25 -0.98 20.46
N LYS A 604 -37.05 -1.29 19.18
CA LYS A 604 -38.12 -1.45 18.18
C LYS A 604 -38.59 -2.89 17.96
N LYS A 605 -38.00 -3.87 18.66
CA LYS A 605 -38.33 -5.30 18.58
C LYS A 605 -38.26 -5.88 17.16
N ILE A 606 -37.19 -5.57 16.43
CA ILE A 606 -36.98 -6.01 15.04
C ILE A 606 -36.57 -7.49 14.99
N THR A 607 -37.24 -8.30 14.16
CA THR A 607 -36.97 -9.74 14.07
C THR A 607 -35.70 -10.05 13.28
N LYS A 608 -35.17 -11.29 13.38
CA LYS A 608 -33.94 -11.67 12.66
C LYS A 608 -34.13 -11.68 11.14
N GLU A 609 -35.33 -11.99 10.66
CA GLU A 609 -35.68 -12.05 9.24
C GLU A 609 -35.75 -10.64 8.61
N GLN A 610 -36.02 -9.62 9.41
CA GLN A 610 -36.05 -8.22 8.97
C GLN A 610 -34.65 -7.60 8.93
N LYS A 611 -33.66 -8.19 9.61
CA LYS A 611 -32.25 -7.72 9.65
C LYS A 611 -31.51 -8.16 8.39
N ASN A 612 -31.93 -7.67 7.22
CA ASN A 612 -31.21 -7.83 5.96
C ASN A 612 -30.16 -6.71 5.78
N ASP A 613 -29.30 -6.86 4.77
CA ASP A 613 -28.21 -5.90 4.52
C ASP A 613 -28.72 -4.50 4.17
N ASP A 614 -29.91 -4.41 3.56
CA ASP A 614 -30.57 -3.16 3.17
C ASP A 614 -31.40 -2.52 4.28
N TYR A 615 -31.46 -3.10 5.49
CA TYR A 615 -32.32 -2.58 6.54
C TYR A 615 -31.90 -1.17 6.98
N LEU A 616 -30.59 -0.95 7.13
CA LEU A 616 -30.01 0.33 7.53
C LEU A 616 -30.32 1.43 6.50
N SER A 617 -30.08 1.16 5.21
CA SER A 617 -30.33 2.12 4.12
C SER A 617 -31.82 2.49 4.03
N ASN A 618 -32.72 1.51 4.17
CA ASN A 618 -34.16 1.72 4.08
C ASN A 618 -34.76 2.43 5.32
N ASN A 619 -34.12 2.35 6.50
CA ASN A 619 -34.68 2.84 7.76
C ASN A 619 -33.86 3.95 8.43
N ILE A 620 -32.86 4.51 7.77
CA ILE A 620 -31.94 5.49 8.36
C ILE A 620 -32.66 6.71 8.96
N GLN A 621 -33.74 7.18 8.32
CA GLN A 621 -34.52 8.32 8.82
C GLN A 621 -35.22 8.00 10.14
N ALA A 622 -35.81 6.81 10.27
CA ALA A 622 -36.43 6.36 11.51
C ALA A 622 -35.40 6.15 12.64
N ILE A 623 -34.20 5.67 12.29
CA ILE A 623 -33.07 5.51 13.22
C ILE A 623 -32.61 6.89 13.75
N LYS A 624 -32.48 7.88 12.86
CA LYS A 624 -32.13 9.25 13.23
C LYS A 624 -33.14 9.84 14.23
N GLU A 625 -34.43 9.78 13.91
CA GLU A 625 -35.49 10.33 14.76
C GLU A 625 -35.53 9.65 16.14
N TRP A 626 -35.32 8.33 16.18
CA TRP A 626 -35.20 7.58 17.43
C TRP A 626 -33.97 8.02 18.25
N TYR A 627 -32.81 8.20 17.60
CA TYR A 627 -31.58 8.63 18.26
C TYR A 627 -31.72 10.05 18.84
N GLU A 628 -32.27 10.99 18.05
CA GLU A 628 -32.55 12.36 18.51
C GLU A 628 -33.53 12.38 19.70
N THR A 629 -34.56 11.53 19.69
CA THR A 629 -35.53 11.46 20.80
C THR A 629 -34.94 10.85 22.07
N THR A 630 -34.09 9.82 21.92
CA THR A 630 -33.44 9.14 23.06
C THR A 630 -32.40 10.04 23.73
N ASN A 631 -31.74 10.89 22.95
CA ASN A 631 -30.63 11.74 23.38
C ASN A 631 -30.96 13.24 23.36
N ASP A 632 -32.24 13.60 23.44
CA ASP A 632 -32.74 14.98 23.29
C ASP A 632 -32.04 15.98 24.23
N ALA A 633 -31.75 15.56 25.47
CA ALA A 633 -31.04 16.39 26.44
C ALA A 633 -29.58 16.70 26.04
N SER A 634 -28.90 15.80 25.34
CA SER A 634 -27.51 15.99 24.88
C SER A 634 -27.40 16.57 23.47
N LEU A 635 -28.44 16.44 22.62
CA LEU A 635 -28.45 16.89 21.22
C LEU A 635 -29.30 18.16 20.98
N ASN A 636 -29.49 18.98 22.02
CA ASN A 636 -30.38 20.14 22.01
C ASN A 636 -29.87 21.36 21.21
N THR A 637 -28.58 21.44 20.89
CA THR A 637 -27.96 22.54 20.13
C THR A 637 -27.24 22.03 18.88
N PRO A 638 -27.09 22.84 17.81
CA PRO A 638 -26.31 22.47 16.63
C PRO A 638 -24.86 22.08 16.96
N GLU A 639 -24.21 22.81 17.86
CA GLU A 639 -22.83 22.53 18.29
C GLU A 639 -22.72 21.17 19.01
N ASN A 640 -23.67 20.84 19.88
CA ASN A 640 -23.68 19.53 20.53
C ASN A 640 -23.95 18.40 19.53
N LYS A 641 -24.82 18.64 18.55
CA LYS A 641 -25.07 17.70 17.45
C LYS A 641 -23.81 17.45 16.62
N ALA A 642 -23.03 18.49 16.31
CA ALA A 642 -21.78 18.36 15.57
C ALA A 642 -20.67 17.67 16.37
N LYS A 643 -20.67 17.81 17.70
CA LYS A 643 -19.73 17.13 18.60
C LYS A 643 -20.06 15.65 18.84
N ASP A 644 -21.23 15.19 18.44
CA ASP A 644 -21.67 13.80 18.61
C ASP A 644 -21.28 12.94 17.38
N PRO A 645 -20.32 12.00 17.51
CA PRO A 645 -19.83 11.22 16.38
C PRO A 645 -20.88 10.29 15.77
N ILE A 646 -21.84 9.81 16.56
CA ILE A 646 -22.90 8.92 16.09
C ILE A 646 -23.89 9.73 15.26
N TYR A 647 -24.29 10.91 15.74
CA TYR A 647 -25.15 11.82 14.99
C TYR A 647 -24.50 12.22 13.67
N THR A 648 -23.22 12.61 13.69
CA THR A 648 -22.45 12.92 12.49
C THR A 648 -22.43 11.74 11.51
N ALA A 649 -22.16 10.52 11.99
CA ALA A 649 -22.15 9.32 11.15
C ALA A 649 -23.53 9.03 10.51
N ILE A 650 -24.63 9.16 11.25
CA ILE A 650 -26.00 9.01 10.71
C ILE A 650 -26.24 10.05 9.60
N ARG A 651 -25.91 11.33 9.85
CA ARG A 651 -26.11 12.41 8.87
C ARG A 651 -25.24 12.23 7.63
N ALA A 652 -23.99 11.82 7.79
CA ALA A 652 -23.10 11.52 6.68
C ALA A 652 -23.64 10.35 5.84
N TYR A 653 -24.10 9.26 6.48
CA TYR A 653 -24.70 8.13 5.79
C TYR A 653 -25.94 8.54 4.98
N GLN A 654 -26.84 9.34 5.57
CA GLN A 654 -28.02 9.87 4.86
C GLN A 654 -27.65 10.64 3.59
N ASN A 655 -26.63 11.48 3.66
CA ASN A 655 -26.15 12.21 2.48
C ASN A 655 -25.55 11.24 1.45
N LEU A 656 -24.74 10.27 1.88
CA LEU A 656 -24.08 9.30 0.99
C LEU A 656 -25.05 8.37 0.24
N LEU A 657 -26.29 8.18 0.73
CA LEU A 657 -27.29 7.37 0.03
C LEU A 657 -27.79 8.01 -1.28
N SER A 658 -27.80 9.34 -1.35
CA SER A 658 -28.23 10.09 -2.55
C SER A 658 -27.07 10.79 -3.26
N LEU A 659 -25.88 10.82 -2.65
CA LEU A 659 -24.72 11.52 -3.19
C LEU A 659 -24.09 10.76 -4.35
N ASN A 660 -24.17 11.35 -5.54
CA ASN A 660 -23.28 11.02 -6.64
C ASN A 660 -21.95 11.76 -6.42
N CYS A 661 -20.86 11.02 -6.27
CA CYS A 661 -19.53 11.60 -6.19
C CYS A 661 -18.49 10.78 -6.94
N LEU A 662 -17.54 11.49 -7.53
CA LEU A 662 -16.35 10.93 -8.17
C LEU A 662 -15.13 11.65 -7.61
N SER A 663 -14.10 10.88 -7.26
CA SER A 663 -12.84 11.41 -6.76
C SER A 663 -11.67 10.87 -7.56
N GLN A 664 -10.67 11.70 -7.80
CA GLN A 664 -9.37 11.23 -8.25
C GLN A 664 -8.25 12.21 -7.89
N ALA A 665 -7.05 11.66 -7.66
CA ALA A 665 -5.81 12.43 -7.57
C ALA A 665 -5.57 13.26 -8.85
N LEU A 666 -4.90 14.40 -8.68
CA LEU A 666 -4.31 15.18 -9.78
C LEU A 666 -3.12 14.42 -10.38
N GLY A 667 -3.42 13.31 -11.07
CA GLY A 667 -2.47 12.35 -11.64
C GLY A 667 -1.35 13.02 -12.44
N GLY A 668 -0.12 12.91 -11.95
CA GLY A 668 1.06 13.49 -12.59
C GLY A 668 1.38 14.92 -12.14
N PHE A 669 0.66 15.48 -11.16
CA PHE A 669 0.95 16.78 -10.56
C PHE A 669 2.34 16.82 -9.92
N ASN A 670 2.71 15.78 -9.17
CA ASN A 670 4.03 15.70 -8.55
C ASN A 670 5.13 15.58 -9.63
N GLU A 671 4.90 14.77 -10.67
CA GLU A 671 5.83 14.68 -11.81
C GLU A 671 5.95 16.02 -12.56
N ALA A 672 4.85 16.77 -12.69
CA ALA A 672 4.83 18.06 -13.37
C ALA A 672 5.71 19.12 -12.66
N LEU A 673 5.73 19.10 -11.33
CA LEU A 673 6.65 19.91 -10.53
C LEU A 673 8.13 19.53 -10.78
N LEU A 674 8.40 18.31 -11.23
CA LEU A 674 9.74 17.84 -11.63
C LEU A 674 10.00 17.98 -13.13
N MET A 675 9.23 18.81 -13.84
CA MET A 675 9.34 19.01 -15.30
C MET A 675 9.01 17.75 -16.11
N HIS A 676 8.12 16.89 -15.61
CA HIS A 676 7.68 15.68 -16.28
C HIS A 676 6.16 15.65 -16.47
N LYS A 677 5.71 15.27 -17.67
CA LYS A 677 4.31 15.05 -17.99
C LYS A 677 4.01 13.56 -18.04
N GLN A 678 3.14 13.11 -17.16
CA GLN A 678 2.63 11.75 -17.21
C GLN A 678 1.69 11.59 -18.42
N THR A 679 2.14 10.85 -19.43
CA THR A 679 1.37 10.63 -20.66
C THR A 679 1.80 9.34 -21.34
N LEU A 680 0.94 8.81 -22.21
CA LEU A 680 1.23 7.62 -22.99
C LEU A 680 2.42 7.90 -23.91
N GLN A 681 3.48 7.10 -23.78
CA GLN A 681 4.65 7.17 -24.64
C GLN A 681 4.53 6.18 -25.80
N LEU A 682 4.91 6.64 -26.99
CA LEU A 682 5.17 5.74 -28.11
C LEU A 682 6.52 5.02 -27.92
N PRO A 683 6.71 3.84 -28.51
CA PRO A 683 8.02 3.19 -28.52
C PRO A 683 9.09 4.08 -29.17
N ILE A 684 10.33 3.98 -28.68
CA ILE A 684 11.49 4.68 -29.24
C ILE A 684 11.74 4.18 -30.66
N VAL A 685 11.43 5.02 -31.64
CA VAL A 685 11.65 4.81 -33.08
C VAL A 685 11.79 6.19 -33.74
N ASP A 686 12.74 6.35 -34.66
CA ASP A 686 12.79 7.48 -35.60
C ASP A 686 12.61 6.97 -37.04
N PRO A 687 11.37 6.94 -37.57
CA PRO A 687 11.11 6.44 -38.92
C PRO A 687 11.55 7.41 -40.03
N LEU A 688 11.86 8.67 -39.69
CA LEU A 688 12.26 9.71 -40.64
C LEU A 688 13.79 9.91 -40.69
N GLY A 689 14.50 9.38 -39.69
CA GLY A 689 15.96 9.50 -39.55
C GLY A 689 16.74 8.77 -40.66
N PHE A 690 17.90 9.33 -41.01
CA PHE A 690 18.82 8.73 -41.98
C PHE A 690 19.33 7.36 -41.50
N ASN A 691 19.67 6.47 -42.45
CA ASN A 691 20.15 5.11 -42.16
C ASN A 691 21.33 5.07 -41.18
N ASP A 692 22.22 6.07 -41.22
CA ASP A 692 23.41 6.13 -40.35
C ASP A 692 23.08 6.43 -38.87
N TYR A 693 21.86 6.89 -38.56
CA TYR A 693 21.38 7.18 -37.20
C TYR A 693 20.43 6.10 -36.66
N GLN A 694 20.01 5.15 -37.50
CA GLN A 694 19.17 4.03 -37.08
C GLN A 694 19.86 3.15 -36.00
N PRO A 695 21.16 2.78 -36.12
CA PRO A 695 21.83 2.01 -35.07
C PRO A 695 21.87 2.71 -33.71
N PHE A 696 22.06 4.03 -33.71
CA PHE A 696 22.00 4.84 -32.49
C PHE A 696 20.62 4.79 -31.84
N THR A 697 19.55 4.92 -32.65
CA THR A 697 18.17 4.83 -32.16
C THR A 697 17.85 3.44 -31.57
N ASP A 698 18.31 2.38 -32.23
CA ASP A 698 18.16 1.00 -31.73
C ASP A 698 18.92 0.78 -30.41
N GLU A 699 20.13 1.33 -30.28
CA GLU A 699 20.90 1.26 -29.04
C GLU A 699 20.21 2.00 -27.89
N ILE A 700 19.66 3.19 -28.14
CA ILE A 700 18.86 3.93 -27.14
C ILE A 700 17.66 3.09 -26.70
N LYS A 701 16.94 2.49 -27.65
CA LYS A 701 15.79 1.64 -27.36
C LYS A 701 16.17 0.44 -26.48
N GLU A 702 17.29 -0.22 -26.77
CA GLU A 702 17.81 -1.33 -25.98
C GLU A 702 18.21 -0.90 -24.56
N MET A 703 18.82 0.29 -24.43
CA MET A 703 19.28 0.82 -23.14
C MET A 703 18.15 1.32 -22.24
N VAL A 704 17.19 2.08 -22.80
CA VAL A 704 16.05 2.66 -22.07
C VAL A 704 15.03 1.59 -21.67
N GLN A 705 14.84 0.56 -22.47
CA GLN A 705 13.86 -0.52 -22.23
C GLN A 705 12.45 0.01 -21.92
N GLN A 706 11.90 -0.31 -20.74
CA GLN A 706 10.54 0.05 -20.32
C GLN A 706 10.48 1.34 -19.50
N SER A 707 11.58 2.08 -19.37
CA SER A 707 11.66 3.29 -18.55
C SER A 707 11.09 4.54 -19.25
N ILE A 708 10.06 4.36 -20.10
CA ILE A 708 9.38 5.40 -20.90
C ILE A 708 8.06 5.87 -20.23
N ARG A 709 8.12 6.28 -18.96
CA ARG A 709 6.89 6.51 -18.16
C ARG A 709 6.33 7.93 -18.19
N SER A 710 7.15 8.92 -18.54
CA SER A 710 6.77 10.33 -18.57
C SER A 710 7.54 11.06 -19.68
N ALA A 711 6.93 12.09 -20.27
CA ALA A 711 7.61 12.98 -21.20
C ALA A 711 8.30 14.12 -20.43
N PRO A 712 9.52 14.53 -20.77
CA PRO A 712 10.12 15.73 -20.20
C PRO A 712 9.46 17.00 -20.75
N GLU A 713 9.23 17.98 -19.90
CA GLU A 713 8.67 19.31 -20.19
C GLU A 713 9.68 20.38 -19.78
N PRO A 714 10.74 20.61 -20.58
CA PRO A 714 11.88 21.44 -20.17
C PRO A 714 11.56 22.93 -19.99
N LEU A 715 10.40 23.39 -20.46
CA LEU A 715 9.93 24.76 -20.31
C LEU A 715 9.16 24.97 -19.00
N ASN A 716 8.83 23.90 -18.28
CA ASN A 716 8.22 24.00 -16.96
C ASN A 716 9.26 24.34 -15.90
N ASP A 717 8.77 24.96 -14.84
CA ASP A 717 9.54 25.33 -13.68
C ASP A 717 9.82 24.12 -12.76
N PHE A 718 11.09 23.96 -12.35
CA PHE A 718 11.54 22.90 -11.46
C PHE A 718 11.23 23.22 -9.98
N ASN A 719 10.32 22.47 -9.38
CA ASN A 719 9.83 22.63 -8.00
C ASN A 719 9.95 21.33 -7.19
N PRO A 720 11.17 20.89 -6.80
CA PRO A 720 11.35 19.64 -6.06
C PRO A 720 10.76 19.67 -4.64
N ILE A 721 10.49 20.87 -4.10
CA ILE A 721 9.79 21.08 -2.83
C ILE A 721 8.40 21.67 -3.12
N ARG A 722 7.36 20.84 -3.02
CA ARG A 722 5.97 21.29 -3.09
C ARG A 722 5.67 22.15 -1.86
N SER A 723 5.43 23.44 -2.06
CA SER A 723 5.16 24.42 -0.98
C SER A 723 4.33 25.59 -1.51
N GLY A 724 3.78 26.41 -0.61
CA GLY A 724 3.00 27.59 -0.98
C GLY A 724 1.52 27.27 -1.21
N VAL A 725 0.95 27.78 -2.29
CA VAL A 725 -0.49 27.61 -2.59
C VAL A 725 -0.73 27.18 -4.03
N MET A 726 -1.85 26.51 -4.26
CA MET A 726 -2.35 26.11 -5.58
C MET A 726 -3.67 26.81 -5.87
N LYS A 727 -3.91 27.13 -7.13
CA LYS A 727 -5.18 27.64 -7.64
C LYS A 727 -5.66 26.76 -8.79
N ILE A 728 -6.91 26.34 -8.75
CA ILE A 728 -7.52 25.64 -9.89
C ILE A 728 -7.86 26.69 -10.95
N LEU A 729 -7.40 26.48 -12.19
CA LEU A 729 -7.71 27.34 -13.32
C LEU A 729 -8.84 26.77 -14.17
N ARG A 730 -8.87 25.44 -14.33
CA ARG A 730 -9.88 24.76 -15.13
C ARG A 730 -10.03 23.30 -14.73
N LEU A 731 -11.27 22.82 -14.70
CA LEU A 731 -11.60 21.40 -14.58
C LEU A 731 -12.59 21.04 -15.69
N ARG A 732 -12.26 20.01 -16.46
CA ARG A 732 -13.10 19.50 -17.55
C ARG A 732 -13.42 18.04 -17.31
N LEU A 733 -14.70 17.72 -17.26
CA LEU A 733 -15.15 16.34 -17.34
C LEU A 733 -15.24 15.93 -18.80
N VAL A 734 -14.68 14.77 -19.11
CA VAL A 734 -14.82 14.13 -20.41
C VAL A 734 -15.60 12.84 -20.23
N ASP A 735 -16.66 12.70 -21.02
CA ASP A 735 -17.52 11.53 -20.99
C ASP A 735 -17.05 10.44 -21.96
N THR A 736 -17.66 9.25 -21.86
CA THR A 736 -17.29 8.10 -22.69
C THR A 736 -17.51 8.28 -24.19
N PHE A 737 -18.21 9.34 -24.61
CA PHE A 737 -18.48 9.69 -26.00
C PHE A 737 -17.63 10.89 -26.49
N GLY A 738 -16.73 11.40 -25.64
CA GLY A 738 -15.85 12.53 -25.96
C GLY A 738 -16.49 13.91 -25.75
N GLN A 739 -17.70 13.97 -25.17
CA GLN A 739 -18.31 15.23 -24.74
C GLN A 739 -17.50 15.81 -23.59
N VAL A 740 -17.31 17.13 -23.63
CA VAL A 740 -16.51 17.86 -22.64
C VAL A 740 -17.40 18.86 -21.92
N LYS A 741 -17.34 18.86 -20.59
CA LYS A 741 -18.04 19.84 -19.75
C LYS A 741 -17.07 20.53 -18.79
N ASP A 742 -16.99 21.85 -18.90
CA ASP A 742 -16.28 22.69 -17.93
C ASP A 742 -17.06 22.77 -16.62
N LEU A 743 -16.34 22.62 -15.49
CA LEU A 743 -16.91 22.74 -14.17
C LEU A 743 -16.82 24.17 -13.65
N ASP A 744 -17.80 24.56 -12.83
CA ASP A 744 -17.73 25.79 -12.07
C ASP A 744 -16.75 25.65 -10.90
N ILE A 745 -15.70 26.46 -10.92
CA ILE A 745 -14.61 26.46 -9.93
C ILE A 745 -14.63 27.70 -9.04
N ARG A 746 -15.73 28.46 -9.02
CA ARG A 746 -15.85 29.68 -8.21
C ARG A 746 -15.77 29.41 -6.71
N ASN A 747 -16.25 28.25 -6.26
CA ASN A 747 -16.22 27.84 -4.87
C ASN A 747 -15.55 26.47 -4.78
N ILE A 748 -14.42 26.41 -4.09
CA ILE A 748 -13.69 25.17 -3.84
C ILE A 748 -13.76 24.89 -2.34
N ILE A 749 -14.19 23.69 -1.99
CA ILE A 749 -14.25 23.23 -0.61
C ILE A 749 -12.89 22.62 -0.26
N THR A 750 -12.30 23.00 0.87
CA THR A 750 -11.04 22.45 1.35
C THR A 750 -11.17 22.03 2.81
N PRO A 751 -10.42 21.02 3.26
CA PRO A 751 -10.27 20.74 4.68
C PRO A 751 -9.59 21.93 5.36
N GLU A 752 -9.74 22.04 6.68
CA GLU A 752 -9.18 23.15 7.46
C GLU A 752 -7.68 23.35 7.19
N GLN A 753 -6.92 22.26 7.14
CA GLN A 753 -5.46 22.27 6.93
C GLN A 753 -5.01 22.81 5.57
N MET A 754 -5.86 22.69 4.54
CA MET A 754 -5.57 23.17 3.18
C MET A 754 -6.27 24.49 2.87
N THR A 755 -7.02 25.04 3.83
CA THR A 755 -7.74 26.30 3.65
C THR A 755 -6.78 27.48 3.73
N THR A 756 -6.80 28.35 2.72
CA THR A 756 -6.01 29.60 2.75
C THR A 756 -6.82 30.71 3.43
N PRO A 757 -6.35 31.29 4.55
CA PRO A 757 -7.07 32.36 5.22
C PRO A 757 -7.34 33.55 4.28
N GLY A 758 -8.60 33.95 4.15
CA GLY A 758 -9.01 35.12 3.37
C GLY A 758 -9.10 34.90 1.85
N SER A 759 -8.99 33.67 1.35
CA SER A 759 -9.20 33.36 -0.08
C SER A 759 -9.99 32.06 -0.27
N PRO A 760 -11.15 32.07 -0.95
CA PRO A 760 -11.94 30.87 -1.24
C PRO A 760 -11.47 30.11 -2.49
N TYR A 761 -10.42 30.59 -3.19
CA TYR A 761 -9.93 30.01 -4.45
C TYR A 761 -8.48 29.48 -4.35
N LEU A 762 -7.79 29.77 -3.26
CA LEU A 762 -6.40 29.34 -3.03
C LEU A 762 -6.38 28.18 -2.04
N ILE A 763 -5.64 27.15 -2.41
CA ILE A 763 -5.51 25.91 -1.66
C ILE A 763 -4.08 25.87 -1.10
N SER A 764 -3.93 25.80 0.21
CA SER A 764 -2.63 25.69 0.87
C SER A 764 -2.02 24.31 0.59
N LEU A 765 -0.75 24.28 0.19
CA LEU A 765 -0.01 23.06 -0.04
C LEU A 765 1.00 22.83 1.09
N PRO A 766 0.96 21.68 1.78
CA PRO A 766 1.92 21.38 2.83
C PRO A 766 3.31 21.14 2.21
N PRO A 767 4.41 21.53 2.91
CA PRO A 767 5.77 21.39 2.41
C PRO A 767 6.14 19.90 2.25
N ARG A 768 6.47 19.47 1.04
CA ARG A 768 6.83 18.08 0.74
C ARG A 768 7.96 18.00 -0.26
N LEU A 769 8.88 17.05 -0.05
CA LEU A 769 9.79 16.59 -1.09
C LEU A 769 8.98 15.76 -2.09
N VAL A 770 8.90 16.22 -3.33
CA VAL A 770 8.06 15.60 -4.37
C VAL A 770 8.59 14.23 -4.78
N GLN A 771 9.91 14.09 -4.75
CA GLN A 771 10.60 12.83 -5.03
C GLN A 771 10.53 11.87 -3.83
N PRO A 772 10.49 10.55 -4.05
CA PRO A 772 10.55 9.58 -2.97
C PRO A 772 11.80 9.77 -2.12
N ALA A 773 11.64 9.96 -0.82
CA ALA A 773 12.72 10.23 0.12
C ALA A 773 12.61 9.34 1.37
N ARG A 774 13.74 9.15 2.06
CA ARG A 774 13.78 8.51 3.38
C ARG A 774 14.95 9.04 4.18
N ILE A 775 14.84 8.93 5.49
CA ILE A 775 15.95 9.11 6.42
C ILE A 775 16.16 7.76 7.11
N ASN A 776 17.37 7.21 6.98
CA ASN A 776 17.74 5.96 7.63
C ASN A 776 18.76 6.24 8.72
N PHE A 777 18.40 5.96 9.97
CA PHE A 777 19.34 5.92 11.07
C PHE A 777 20.09 4.59 11.05
N ARG A 778 21.39 4.63 10.77
CA ARG A 778 22.26 3.45 10.84
C ARG A 778 23.04 3.48 12.12
N TRP A 779 22.72 2.57 13.03
CA TRP A 779 23.42 2.46 14.29
C TRP A 779 24.81 1.86 14.05
N LEU A 780 25.84 2.44 14.66
CA LEU A 780 27.22 1.95 14.60
C LEU A 780 27.55 1.22 15.89
N SER A 781 28.42 0.22 15.81
CA SER A 781 29.00 -0.47 16.96
C SER A 781 29.67 0.54 17.91
N ALA A 782 29.39 0.41 19.20
CA ALA A 782 30.05 1.20 20.25
C ALA A 782 31.54 0.83 20.38
N ILE A 783 31.89 -0.44 20.13
CA ILE A 783 33.22 -1.00 20.40
C ILE A 783 34.16 -0.87 19.19
N GLU A 784 33.65 -1.09 17.97
CA GLU A 784 34.46 -1.15 16.76
C GLU A 784 34.15 -0.01 15.77
N GLY A 785 35.01 1.02 15.75
CA GLY A 785 35.22 1.90 14.59
C GLY A 785 33.96 2.40 13.87
N GLU A 786 33.92 2.31 12.54
CA GLU A 786 32.75 2.66 11.70
C GLU A 786 31.88 1.43 11.34
N GLN A 787 31.96 0.34 12.13
CA GLN A 787 31.18 -0.86 11.87
C GLN A 787 29.68 -0.60 12.17
N GLU A 788 28.78 -0.97 11.25
CA GLU A 788 27.33 -0.90 11.47
C GLU A 788 26.86 -2.03 12.42
N MET A 789 25.92 -1.73 13.31
CA MET A 789 25.29 -2.70 14.23
C MET A 789 24.68 -3.85 13.43
N ASN A 790 24.78 -5.06 13.96
CA ASN A 790 24.01 -6.20 13.50
C ASN A 790 23.37 -6.94 14.69
N SER A 791 22.71 -8.07 14.41
CA SER A 791 22.00 -8.87 15.43
C SER A 791 22.93 -9.53 16.48
N HIS A 792 24.25 -9.32 16.41
CA HIS A 792 25.21 -9.85 17.37
C HIS A 792 25.45 -8.85 18.53
N PRO A 793 25.42 -9.29 19.81
CA PRO A 793 25.63 -8.42 20.96
C PRO A 793 26.95 -7.66 20.97
N ALA A 794 28.03 -8.25 20.42
CA ALA A 794 29.33 -7.57 20.30
C ALA A 794 29.31 -6.34 19.38
N THR A 795 28.27 -6.18 18.56
CA THR A 795 28.07 -5.00 17.71
C THR A 795 26.99 -4.06 18.25
N THR A 796 26.71 -4.14 19.54
CA THR A 796 25.77 -3.25 20.22
C THR A 796 26.08 -1.77 19.91
N PRO A 797 25.06 -0.95 19.60
CA PRO A 797 25.26 0.46 19.37
C PRO A 797 25.26 1.26 20.67
N ILE A 798 24.97 0.60 21.80
CA ILE A 798 24.82 1.23 23.10
C ILE A 798 26.21 1.51 23.66
N CYS A 799 26.52 2.78 23.83
CA CYS A 799 27.74 3.27 24.48
C CYS A 799 27.60 3.30 26.01
N GLY A 800 26.38 3.51 26.52
CA GLY A 800 26.07 3.53 27.95
C GLY A 800 24.64 3.98 28.23
N TRP A 801 24.23 3.98 29.49
CA TRP A 801 22.91 4.42 29.93
C TRP A 801 23.00 5.69 30.77
N ILE A 802 22.04 6.58 30.56
CA ILE A 802 21.87 7.81 31.34
C ILE A 802 20.55 7.71 32.07
N LEU A 803 20.59 7.97 33.38
CA LEU A 803 19.41 7.98 34.24
C LEU A 803 19.29 9.33 34.95
N PRO A 804 18.23 10.10 34.69
CA PRO A 804 17.95 11.30 35.45
C PRO A 804 17.49 10.95 36.88
N ASN A 805 18.04 11.66 37.86
CA ASN A 805 17.59 11.62 39.24
C ASN A 805 16.94 12.95 39.59
N ASN A 806 15.61 12.94 39.62
CA ASN A 806 14.79 14.14 39.78
C ASN A 806 14.71 14.60 41.26
N LEU A 807 15.24 13.81 42.20
CA LEU A 807 15.30 14.19 43.62
C LEU A 807 16.40 15.20 43.92
N ASP A 808 17.54 15.10 43.22
CA ASP A 808 18.73 15.91 43.47
C ASP A 808 19.27 16.61 42.21
N ASN A 809 18.50 16.59 41.11
CA ASN A 809 18.88 17.12 39.80
C ASN A 809 20.28 16.62 39.35
N SER A 810 20.51 15.31 39.50
CA SER A 810 21.73 14.66 39.04
C SER A 810 21.47 13.68 37.88
N LEU A 811 22.51 13.36 37.13
CA LEU A 811 22.48 12.31 36.10
C LEU A 811 23.37 11.16 36.53
N ALA A 812 22.81 9.97 36.73
CA ALA A 812 23.59 8.75 36.92
C ALA A 812 23.97 8.15 35.56
N ILE A 813 25.23 7.75 35.42
CA ILE A 813 25.79 7.20 34.17
C ILE A 813 26.23 5.75 34.40
N TYR A 814 25.86 4.89 33.46
CA TYR A 814 26.18 3.46 33.46
C TYR A 814 26.86 3.06 32.15
N ASP A 815 27.66 2.00 32.18
CA ASP A 815 28.23 1.39 30.97
C ASP A 815 27.17 0.60 30.18
N ASN A 816 27.54 0.05 29.02
CA ASN A 816 26.60 -0.68 28.16
C ASN A 816 26.01 -1.96 28.81
N GLN A 817 26.63 -2.51 29.86
CA GLN A 817 26.13 -3.65 30.63
C GLN A 817 25.32 -3.22 31.87
N GLY A 818 25.13 -1.92 32.09
CA GLY A 818 24.39 -1.39 33.24
C GLY A 818 25.21 -1.30 34.53
N LYS A 819 26.55 -1.36 34.45
CA LYS A 819 27.41 -1.11 35.62
C LYS A 819 27.54 0.40 35.83
N ALA A 820 27.33 0.86 37.07
CA ALA A 820 27.43 2.28 37.42
C ALA A 820 28.87 2.79 37.22
N LEU A 821 29.01 3.90 36.48
CA LEU A 821 30.30 4.55 36.19
C LEU A 821 30.52 5.80 37.06
N GLY A 822 29.46 6.53 37.35
CA GLY A 822 29.52 7.79 38.10
C GLY A 822 28.22 8.58 37.99
N SER A 823 28.23 9.80 38.53
CA SER A 823 27.11 10.74 38.38
C SER A 823 27.58 12.17 38.13
N ILE A 824 26.72 12.96 37.46
CA ILE A 824 26.89 14.40 37.31
C ILE A 824 25.95 15.07 38.31
N ASN A 825 26.49 15.76 39.31
CA ASN A 825 25.69 16.43 40.33
C ASN A 825 25.04 17.73 39.82
N GLN A 826 24.15 18.33 40.62
CA GLN A 826 23.48 19.61 40.33
C GLN A 826 24.42 20.81 40.00
N LEU A 827 25.70 20.73 40.36
CA LEU A 827 26.71 21.75 40.04
C LEU A 827 27.46 21.42 38.73
N ALA A 828 26.96 20.47 37.95
CA ALA A 828 27.58 19.93 36.74
C ALA A 828 29.01 19.40 36.99
N LYS A 829 29.23 18.72 38.12
CA LYS A 829 30.52 18.09 38.45
C LYS A 829 30.40 16.57 38.44
N TRP A 830 31.45 15.92 37.96
CA TRP A 830 31.60 14.47 37.96
C TRP A 830 31.92 13.95 39.36
N GLU A 831 31.13 13.00 39.84
CA GLU A 831 31.27 12.34 41.14
C GLU A 831 31.30 10.81 40.99
N ALA A 832 31.78 10.13 42.03
CA ALA A 832 31.83 8.67 42.06
C ALA A 832 30.41 8.08 42.04
N ALA A 833 30.28 6.84 41.55
CA ALA A 833 29.00 6.15 41.55
C ALA A 833 28.43 6.03 42.99
N PRO A 834 27.10 6.10 43.18
CA PRO A 834 26.50 5.98 44.50
C PRO A 834 26.98 4.71 45.23
N GLY A 835 27.59 4.87 46.41
CA GLY A 835 28.15 3.77 47.21
C GLY A 835 29.64 3.47 46.95
N GLU A 836 30.27 4.12 45.98
CA GLU A 836 31.72 4.06 45.75
C GLU A 836 32.40 5.38 46.16
N ASN A 837 33.59 5.29 46.75
CA ASN A 837 34.37 6.47 47.17
C ASN A 837 35.40 6.93 46.14
N THR A 838 35.51 6.24 45.00
CA THR A 838 36.57 6.46 44.02
C THR A 838 35.95 6.89 42.70
N VAL A 839 36.31 8.08 42.22
CA VAL A 839 35.88 8.58 40.92
C VAL A 839 36.57 7.77 39.82
N ILE A 840 35.80 7.21 38.89
CA ILE A 840 36.37 6.51 37.74
C ILE A 840 37.06 7.53 36.82
N PRO A 841 38.36 7.34 36.50
CA PRO A 841 39.06 8.17 35.53
C PRO A 841 38.42 8.08 34.14
N PHE A 842 38.31 9.22 33.46
CA PHE A 842 37.59 9.32 32.18
C PHE A 842 38.18 8.46 31.04
N ASP A 843 39.45 8.07 31.12
CA ASP A 843 40.16 7.16 30.21
C ASP A 843 39.70 5.69 30.32
N LYS A 844 38.84 5.37 31.29
CA LYS A 844 38.20 4.05 31.44
C LYS A 844 36.75 4.01 30.97
N ILE A 845 36.23 5.13 30.46
CA ILE A 845 34.88 5.27 29.93
C ILE A 845 34.97 5.19 28.40
N ASP A 846 33.92 4.70 27.75
CA ASP A 846 33.80 4.74 26.29
C ASP A 846 34.04 6.17 25.73
N ASP A 847 34.83 6.28 24.66
CA ASP A 847 35.25 7.56 24.07
C ASP A 847 34.07 8.47 23.71
N HIS A 848 32.94 7.91 23.27
CA HIS A 848 31.76 8.70 22.88
C HIS A 848 30.97 9.14 24.09
N LEU A 849 30.77 8.24 25.06
CA LEU A 849 30.11 8.57 26.32
C LEU A 849 30.88 9.65 27.09
N GLN A 850 32.21 9.55 27.09
CA GLN A 850 33.09 10.55 27.67
C GLN A 850 32.89 11.95 27.05
N LYS A 851 32.72 12.05 25.72
CA LYS A 851 32.47 13.33 25.04
C LYS A 851 31.16 13.98 25.48
N VAL A 852 30.09 13.18 25.63
CA VAL A 852 28.79 13.67 26.09
C VAL A 852 28.88 14.16 27.53
N ILE A 853 29.48 13.38 28.43
CA ILE A 853 29.68 13.79 29.83
C ILE A 853 30.47 15.09 29.90
N ASN A 854 31.59 15.18 29.17
CA ASN A 854 32.42 16.40 29.12
C ASN A 854 31.66 17.60 28.56
N TYR A 855 30.80 17.40 27.56
CA TYR A 855 29.98 18.48 27.00
C TYR A 855 28.98 19.00 28.04
N ILE A 856 28.24 18.12 28.73
CA ILE A 856 27.28 18.49 29.77
C ILE A 856 27.99 19.27 30.90
N ILE A 857 29.11 18.75 31.41
CA ILE A 857 29.91 19.40 32.46
C ILE A 857 30.38 20.78 32.01
N LYS A 858 30.82 20.93 30.75
CA LYS A 858 31.32 22.20 30.21
C LYS A 858 30.24 23.27 30.07
N GLN A 859 28.99 22.90 29.78
CA GLN A 859 27.87 23.84 29.65
C GLN A 859 27.34 24.34 31.02
N GLY A 860 27.58 23.58 32.09
CA GLY A 860 27.26 23.99 33.46
C GLY A 860 25.85 23.64 33.94
N ALA A 861 25.51 24.10 35.14
CA ALA A 861 24.31 23.69 35.87
C ALA A 861 22.98 24.07 35.20
N GLU A 862 22.91 25.23 34.53
CA GLU A 862 21.69 25.68 33.84
C GLU A 862 21.34 24.78 32.66
N PHE A 863 22.34 24.42 31.85
CA PHE A 863 22.17 23.45 30.77
C PHE A 863 21.77 22.07 31.31
N LEU A 864 22.40 21.61 32.39
CA LEU A 864 22.06 20.34 33.02
C LEU A 864 20.59 20.28 33.45
N SER A 865 20.09 21.34 34.09
CA SER A 865 18.67 21.42 34.49
C SER A 865 17.75 21.35 33.28
N ASN A 866 18.01 22.14 32.24
CA ASN A 866 17.20 22.14 31.01
C ASN A 866 17.27 20.78 30.29
N PHE A 867 18.44 20.14 30.31
CA PHE A 867 18.64 18.82 29.71
C PHE A 867 17.89 17.73 30.47
N ILE A 868 17.90 17.74 31.81
CA ILE A 868 17.08 16.82 32.63
C ILE A 868 15.60 17.04 32.34
N SER A 869 15.12 18.29 32.31
CA SER A 869 13.72 18.57 31.96
C SER A 869 13.34 18.09 30.56
N ALA A 870 14.23 18.25 29.57
CA ALA A 870 14.03 17.71 28.23
C ALA A 870 14.05 16.18 28.19
N LEU A 871 14.89 15.54 29.00
CA LEU A 871 14.93 14.08 29.14
C LEU A 871 13.65 13.54 29.77
N ASP A 872 13.18 14.13 30.87
CA ASP A 872 11.93 13.73 31.52
C ASP A 872 10.75 13.88 30.57
N SER A 873 10.64 15.03 29.90
CA SER A 873 9.61 15.27 28.88
C SER A 873 9.71 14.27 27.72
N GLY A 874 10.91 13.92 27.27
CA GLY A 874 11.11 12.89 26.25
C GLY A 874 10.68 11.50 26.72
N LEU A 875 11.04 11.12 27.95
CA LEU A 875 10.71 9.81 28.54
C LEU A 875 9.21 9.66 28.81
N GLU A 876 8.50 10.74 29.14
CA GLU A 876 7.04 10.73 29.28
C GLU A 876 6.33 10.49 27.95
N ASN A 877 6.93 10.90 26.82
CA ASN A 877 6.33 10.83 25.49
C ASN A 877 6.77 9.60 24.66
N ILE A 878 7.87 8.91 25.03
CA ILE A 878 8.32 7.68 24.37
C ILE A 878 7.57 6.49 24.98
N ASP A 879 6.57 5.99 24.25
CA ASP A 879 5.73 4.83 24.62
C ASP A 879 4.95 4.98 25.95
N PRO A 880 4.00 5.94 26.01
CA PRO A 880 3.29 6.30 27.24
C PRO A 880 2.40 5.18 27.81
N GLU A 881 2.02 4.19 26.99
CA GLU A 881 1.28 3.01 27.46
C GLU A 881 2.10 2.15 28.42
N ASN A 882 3.43 2.05 28.20
CA ASN A 882 4.35 1.33 29.07
C ASN A 882 4.83 2.18 30.26
N SER A 883 4.88 3.51 30.13
CA SER A 883 5.22 4.41 31.26
C SER A 883 4.14 4.38 32.35
N ALA A 884 2.86 4.33 31.96
CA ALA A 884 1.73 4.24 32.88
C ALA A 884 1.65 2.90 33.64
N GLN A 885 2.15 1.81 33.05
CA GLN A 885 2.22 0.49 33.70
C GLN A 885 3.44 0.37 34.65
N ASN A 886 4.51 1.11 34.38
CA ASN A 886 5.75 1.09 35.15
C ASN A 886 5.85 2.27 36.15
N GLN A 887 4.81 2.52 36.96
CA GLN A 887 4.80 3.62 37.95
C GLN A 887 5.92 3.55 39.02
N GLY A 888 6.68 2.45 39.10
CA GLY A 888 7.83 2.29 40.00
C GLY A 888 9.17 2.01 39.29
N GLY A 889 9.21 2.00 37.95
CA GLY A 889 10.42 1.73 37.17
C GLY A 889 11.03 3.02 36.65
N SER A 890 12.27 3.32 37.02
CA SER A 890 13.03 4.41 36.42
C SER A 890 13.35 4.06 34.96
N SER A 891 12.77 4.80 34.00
CA SER A 891 13.04 4.61 32.57
C SER A 891 14.48 5.00 32.25
N LEU A 892 15.25 4.05 31.71
CA LEU A 892 16.65 4.25 31.33
C LEU A 892 16.73 4.75 29.90
N LEU A 893 17.50 5.82 29.65
CA LEU A 893 17.79 6.26 28.30
C LEU A 893 19.11 5.64 27.81
N GLY A 894 19.03 4.84 26.75
CA GLY A 894 20.20 4.27 26.10
C GLY A 894 20.90 5.29 25.22
N MET A 895 22.16 5.61 25.52
CA MET A 895 22.98 6.39 24.63
C MET A 895 23.51 5.49 23.52
N VAL A 896 23.02 5.72 22.31
CA VAL A 896 23.34 4.92 21.13
C VAL A 896 24.20 5.70 20.15
N ARG A 897 25.14 5.00 19.52
CA ARG A 897 25.98 5.56 18.48
C ARG A 897 25.30 5.41 17.13
N ALA A 898 25.01 6.52 16.47
CA ALA A 898 24.49 6.55 15.10
C ALA A 898 25.54 7.09 14.13
N GLY A 899 25.60 6.48 12.95
CA GLY A 899 26.25 7.01 11.76
C GLY A 899 25.23 7.66 10.86
N GLY A 900 25.31 8.99 10.71
CA GLY A 900 24.48 9.73 9.76
C GLY A 900 25.06 9.62 8.36
N ILE A 901 24.63 8.63 7.57
CA ILE A 901 24.68 8.79 6.11
C ILE A 901 23.26 9.20 5.70
N ASN A 902 23.05 10.50 5.50
CA ASN A 902 21.84 11.01 4.85
C ASN A 902 21.84 10.47 3.41
N ARG A 903 21.30 9.28 3.20
CA ARG A 903 21.07 8.73 1.87
C ARG A 903 19.73 9.26 1.40
N LEU A 904 19.76 10.48 0.88
CA LEU A 904 18.76 10.91 -0.08
C LEU A 904 18.79 9.92 -1.24
N ASN A 905 17.61 9.62 -1.77
CA ASN A 905 17.42 8.71 -2.90
C ASN A 905 18.43 9.03 -4.03
N PRO A 906 19.05 8.05 -4.74
CA PRO A 906 19.80 8.35 -5.96
C PRO A 906 19.01 9.17 -7.00
N TYR A 907 17.67 9.17 -6.96
CA TYR A 907 16.84 10.11 -7.74
C TYR A 907 17.06 11.59 -7.37
N LEU A 908 17.42 11.89 -6.12
CA LEU A 908 17.64 13.23 -5.57
C LEU A 908 19.10 13.71 -5.70
N ALA A 909 20.03 12.78 -5.96
CA ALA A 909 21.44 12.98 -5.66
C ALA A 909 22.25 13.72 -6.73
N ARG A 910 21.65 14.08 -7.88
CA ARG A 910 22.34 14.91 -8.89
C ARG A 910 21.98 16.39 -8.82
N ASP A 911 20.74 16.75 -8.48
CA ASP A 911 20.26 18.13 -8.68
C ASP A 911 20.18 18.98 -7.40
N LEU A 912 20.43 18.39 -6.22
CA LEU A 912 20.37 19.09 -4.92
C LEU A 912 21.68 19.03 -4.12
N ILE A 913 22.72 18.33 -4.61
CA ILE A 913 23.96 18.06 -3.84
C ILE A 913 25.16 18.92 -4.27
N ASP A 914 25.03 19.77 -5.30
CA ASP A 914 26.06 20.78 -5.61
C ASP A 914 25.83 22.11 -4.91
#